data_AF-R0GRP6-F1
#
_entry.id   AF-R0GRP6-F1
#
_cell.length_a   1.000
_cell.length_b   1.000
_cell.length_c   1.000
_cell.angle_alpha   90.00
_cell.angle_beta   90.00
_cell.angle_gamma   90.00
#
_symmetry.space_group_name_H-M   'P 1'
#
loop_
_entity.id
_entity.type
_entity.pdbx_description
1 polymer ?
#
loop_
_entity_poly.entity_id
_entity_poly.type
_entity_poly.pdbx_seq_one_letter_code
_entity_poly.pdbx_strand_id
1 'polypeptide(L)'
;ALTSSSKIRLSHLPEMTMVGKSLGKNFKDCDGKVAGKSQRKVGLIYDETMCKHDTPDGEVHVECPDRIRVIWEKLQLAGVTQRCVVLGGSKAEDKHLQLVHTKKHVNLVKRITTKQKDHRRNRTASQFDSIYLNGGSSEAAYLAAGSVLKVVEKVAQGELDCGFAIVRPPGHHAEAGEAMGFCLFNNVAVAASYLLNQRPDLGFKKILIVDWDIHHGNGTQKMFWKDPRVLVFSVHRHDHGSFYPSGDDGDYNMVGEGPGEGFNINVPWEQGGCGDADYLVAWDHILIPVLKEYNPDIILLSAGFDAAIGDPLGGCCVTPYGYSVMLKKLMEFAQGKIVLALEGGYNLESMAMSSLACVQVLLEEKPIQCSSGTYPLESTRRVIQVENRELRYTFSAASDSLMASNENLKNLSAERNSADAVLHTVEELKSLLAARDGELEARRQELNTKTKELEARLILDSARAKEIHGLRAKIESLMREKDEAVATAERLDKKLQENRSRSRLKNEDMDSEDEDMDSEDLEPDLETMSQELKKYMHLDLEKFKKDYERYIWELKKERELAITAARQGTLSSELKFAADVYHKLRSLVEKGGKSHIYCAVEVYEEEWKKIVIPHHKPKSPVSRGKRFFPNSHRMD
;
A
#
# COMPACT_ATOMS: atom_id res chain seq x y z
N ALA A 1 43.27 -12.25 4.15
CA ALA A 1 43.32 -11.61 5.48
C ALA A 1 42.49 -10.33 5.40
N LEU A 2 41.54 -10.04 6.29
CA LEU A 2 41.08 -10.79 7.47
C LEU A 2 39.55 -10.95 7.47
N THR A 3 39.15 -12.12 7.96
CA THR A 3 37.79 -12.47 8.38
C THR A 3 37.27 -11.59 9.52
N SER A 4 35.97 -11.30 9.53
CA SER A 4 35.20 -11.26 10.78
C SER A 4 33.78 -11.82 10.51
N SER A 5 33.18 -12.44 11.53
CA SER A 5 31.87 -13.11 11.40
C SER A 5 30.94 -12.68 12.53
N SER A 6 29.87 -11.98 12.20
CA SER A 6 28.83 -11.53 13.14
C SER A 6 27.73 -12.59 13.29
N LYS A 7 27.90 -13.51 14.24
CA LYS A 7 26.82 -14.43 14.64
C LYS A 7 25.68 -13.67 15.32
N ILE A 8 24.51 -13.60 14.69
CA ILE A 8 23.28 -13.15 15.37
C ILE A 8 22.78 -14.30 16.25
N ARG A 9 22.54 -14.02 17.53
CA ARG A 9 21.89 -14.97 18.46
C ARG A 9 20.38 -14.80 18.39
N LEU A 10 19.67 -15.89 18.06
CA LEU A 10 18.24 -16.00 18.31
C LEU A 10 18.02 -16.50 19.75
N SER A 11 17.24 -15.75 20.52
CA SER A 11 16.60 -16.19 21.76
C SER A 11 15.29 -15.42 21.96
N HIS A 12 14.36 -15.98 22.74
CA HIS A 12 12.98 -15.49 22.96
C HIS A 12 11.98 -15.78 21.83
N LEU A 13 11.63 -17.05 21.68
CA LEU A 13 10.25 -17.48 21.42
C LEU A 13 9.82 -18.40 22.57
N PRO A 14 8.57 -18.32 23.06
CA PRO A 14 8.13 -19.06 24.25
C PRO A 14 7.81 -20.53 23.96
N GLU A 15 8.07 -21.40 24.94
CA GLU A 15 7.68 -22.81 24.89
C GLU A 15 6.17 -22.99 25.01
N MET A 16 5.54 -23.73 24.09
CA MET A 16 4.23 -24.34 24.31
C MET A 16 4.43 -25.78 24.79
N THR A 17 4.17 -26.03 26.07
CA THR A 17 4.46 -27.31 26.72
C THR A 17 3.44 -28.38 26.35
N MET A 18 3.91 -29.52 25.82
CA MET A 18 3.07 -30.69 25.55
C MET A 18 2.64 -31.37 26.86
N VAL A 19 1.35 -31.33 27.18
CA VAL A 19 0.77 -32.08 28.33
C VAL A 19 -0.13 -33.20 27.81
N GLY A 20 0.44 -34.40 27.68
CA GLY A 20 -0.33 -35.60 27.37
C GLY A 20 -1.16 -36.08 28.56
N LYS A 21 -2.43 -36.42 28.33
CA LYS A 21 -3.23 -37.24 29.25
C LYS A 21 -3.83 -38.42 28.51
N SER A 22 -3.44 -39.63 28.91
CA SER A 22 -4.04 -40.87 28.44
C SER A 22 -5.44 -41.05 29.03
N LEU A 23 -6.43 -41.31 28.18
CA LEU A 23 -7.72 -41.88 28.54
C LEU A 23 -8.14 -42.88 27.45
N GLY A 24 -7.64 -44.11 27.56
CA GLY A 24 -8.03 -45.18 26.66
C GLY A 24 -9.48 -45.61 26.86
N LYS A 25 -10.22 -45.77 25.75
CA LYS A 25 -11.44 -46.58 25.68
C LYS A 25 -11.40 -47.44 24.43
N ASN A 26 -11.62 -48.73 24.62
CA ASN A 26 -11.65 -49.71 23.53
C ASN A 26 -12.85 -49.43 22.62
N PHE A 27 -12.60 -49.30 21.32
CA PHE A 27 -13.58 -49.70 20.29
C PHE A 27 -13.05 -50.95 19.61
N LYS A 28 -13.93 -51.93 19.42
CA LYS A 28 -13.59 -53.23 18.81
C LYS A 28 -13.42 -53.10 17.31
N ASP A 29 -12.69 -54.05 16.76
CA ASP A 29 -12.45 -54.21 15.34
C ASP A 29 -13.76 -54.29 14.55
N CYS A 30 -13.79 -53.59 13.42
CA CYS A 30 -14.68 -53.88 12.30
C CYS A 30 -13.80 -53.96 11.05
N ASP A 31 -13.61 -55.18 10.53
CA ASP A 31 -12.72 -55.49 9.40
C ASP A 31 -13.23 -54.95 8.05
N GLY A 32 -13.30 -53.62 7.94
CA GLY A 32 -13.36 -52.93 6.67
C GLY A 32 -11.98 -52.94 6.02
N LYS A 33 -11.75 -53.85 5.07
CA LYS A 33 -10.54 -53.85 4.23
C LYS A 33 -10.49 -52.62 3.33
N VAL A 34 -10.08 -51.48 3.89
CA VAL A 34 -9.59 -50.35 3.12
C VAL A 34 -8.31 -50.81 2.44
N ALA A 35 -8.39 -51.09 1.13
CA ALA A 35 -7.20 -51.37 0.34
C ALA A 35 -6.33 -50.11 0.33
N GLY A 36 -5.23 -50.14 1.09
CA GLY A 36 -4.30 -49.02 1.17
C GLY A 36 -3.76 -48.72 -0.23
N LYS A 37 -4.02 -47.51 -0.74
CA LYS A 37 -3.35 -47.03 -1.96
C LYS A 37 -1.84 -47.15 -1.75
N SER A 38 -1.18 -47.84 -2.68
CA SER A 38 0.28 -47.85 -2.73
C SER A 38 0.77 -46.40 -2.88
N GLN A 39 1.81 -46.02 -2.13
CA GLN A 39 2.38 -44.68 -2.24
C GLN A 39 2.98 -44.48 -3.64
N ARG A 40 2.62 -43.38 -4.31
CA ARG A 40 3.09 -43.08 -5.66
C ARG A 40 4.61 -42.92 -5.70
N LYS A 41 5.23 -43.55 -6.69
CA LYS A 41 6.64 -43.41 -7.05
C LYS A 41 6.81 -42.14 -7.90
N VAL A 42 6.91 -41.01 -7.22
CA VAL A 42 7.22 -39.72 -7.85
C VAL A 42 8.72 -39.65 -8.13
N GLY A 43 9.13 -39.53 -9.39
CA GLY A 43 10.53 -39.28 -9.74
C GLY A 43 10.90 -37.80 -9.64
N LEU A 44 12.05 -37.48 -9.06
CA LEU A 44 12.64 -36.14 -9.11
C LEU A 44 14.02 -36.21 -9.74
N ILE A 45 14.30 -35.38 -10.76
CA ILE A 45 15.66 -35.19 -11.28
C ILE A 45 16.16 -33.79 -10.93
N TYR A 46 17.38 -33.74 -10.38
CA TYR A 46 18.18 -32.54 -10.17
C TYR A 46 19.65 -32.85 -10.47
N ASP A 47 20.39 -31.88 -11.01
CA ASP A 47 21.84 -31.98 -11.20
C ASP A 47 22.48 -30.58 -11.16
N GLU A 48 23.27 -30.29 -10.12
CA GLU A 48 24.00 -29.02 -9.94
C GLU A 48 24.95 -28.73 -11.12
N THR A 49 25.30 -29.72 -11.95
CA THR A 49 26.06 -29.50 -13.18
C THR A 49 25.35 -28.56 -14.15
N MET A 50 24.02 -28.49 -14.13
CA MET A 50 23.24 -27.53 -14.91
C MET A 50 23.46 -26.07 -14.46
N CYS A 51 23.84 -25.84 -13.20
CA CYS A 51 24.24 -24.52 -12.70
C CYS A 51 25.55 -23.99 -13.31
N LYS A 52 26.28 -24.78 -14.11
CA LYS A 52 27.43 -24.30 -14.89
C LYS A 52 27.03 -23.44 -16.09
N HIS A 53 25.77 -23.49 -16.55
CA HIS A 53 25.22 -22.51 -17.49
C HIS A 53 24.82 -21.27 -16.68
N ASP A 54 25.55 -20.18 -16.85
CA ASP A 54 25.48 -18.99 -16.00
C ASP A 54 25.89 -17.78 -16.83
N THR A 55 25.57 -16.57 -16.37
CA THR A 55 25.76 -15.35 -17.16
C THR A 55 27.25 -15.12 -17.50
N PRO A 56 27.54 -14.55 -18.69
CA PRO A 56 28.89 -14.08 -19.00
C PRO A 56 29.34 -13.02 -17.99
N ASP A 57 30.60 -13.13 -17.55
CA ASP A 57 31.34 -12.14 -16.74
C ASP A 57 30.64 -11.60 -15.45
N GLY A 58 29.56 -12.24 -14.99
CA GLY A 58 28.88 -11.95 -13.72
C GLY A 58 27.72 -10.94 -13.81
N GLU A 59 27.15 -10.73 -15.00
CA GLU A 59 25.96 -9.87 -15.18
C GLU A 59 24.72 -10.45 -14.48
N VAL A 60 23.83 -9.59 -13.98
CA VAL A 60 22.57 -10.02 -13.34
C VAL A 60 21.52 -10.26 -14.43
N HIS A 61 20.98 -11.48 -14.47
CA HIS A 61 19.99 -11.92 -15.46
C HIS A 61 18.88 -12.72 -14.78
N VAL A 62 17.69 -12.73 -15.38
CA VAL A 62 16.50 -13.40 -14.84
C VAL A 62 16.60 -14.92 -14.94
N GLU A 63 17.02 -15.46 -16.09
CA GLU A 63 17.39 -16.87 -16.21
C GLU A 63 18.80 -17.05 -15.63
N CYS A 64 18.90 -17.66 -14.44
CA CYS A 64 20.15 -17.83 -13.70
C CYS A 64 20.19 -19.18 -12.95
N PRO A 65 21.37 -19.64 -12.48
CA PRO A 65 21.52 -20.91 -11.77
C PRO A 65 20.66 -21.08 -10.51
N ASP A 66 20.41 -20.01 -9.75
CA ASP A 66 19.67 -20.08 -8.50
C ASP A 66 18.24 -20.58 -8.69
N ARG A 67 17.66 -20.44 -9.89
CA ARG A 67 16.32 -20.93 -10.25
C ARG A 67 16.10 -22.40 -9.88
N ILE A 68 17.05 -23.28 -10.19
CA ILE A 68 16.93 -24.71 -9.83
C ILE A 68 17.36 -24.98 -8.39
N ARG A 69 18.32 -24.21 -7.84
CA ARG A 69 18.79 -24.37 -6.46
C ARG A 69 17.67 -24.11 -5.47
N VAL A 70 16.96 -23.00 -5.60
CA VAL A 70 15.89 -22.62 -4.66
C VAL A 70 14.75 -23.63 -4.68
N ILE A 71 14.40 -24.19 -5.86
CA ILE A 71 13.42 -25.29 -5.95
C ILE A 71 13.93 -26.50 -5.18
N TRP A 72 15.17 -26.94 -5.46
CA TRP A 72 15.74 -28.13 -4.83
C TRP A 72 15.88 -27.99 -3.31
N GLU A 73 16.40 -26.87 -2.82
CA GLU A 73 16.47 -26.55 -1.39
C GLU A 73 15.09 -26.51 -0.74
N LYS A 74 14.08 -25.91 -1.38
CA LYS A 74 12.70 -25.88 -0.87
C LYS A 74 12.10 -27.28 -0.74
N LEU A 75 12.32 -28.15 -1.73
CA LEU A 75 11.87 -29.54 -1.72
C LEU A 75 12.61 -30.39 -0.67
N GLN A 76 13.88 -30.10 -0.40
CA GLN A 76 14.64 -30.73 0.68
C GLN A 76 14.17 -30.28 2.07
N LEU A 77 14.00 -28.96 2.27
CA LEU A 77 13.52 -28.37 3.53
C LEU A 77 12.09 -28.79 3.89
N ALA A 78 11.23 -28.96 2.88
CA ALA A 78 9.86 -29.47 3.05
C ALA A 78 9.78 -30.99 3.26
N GLY A 79 10.90 -31.73 3.24
CA GLY A 79 10.94 -33.17 3.47
C GLY A 79 10.32 -34.03 2.36
N VAL A 80 10.03 -33.45 1.17
CA VAL A 80 9.36 -34.18 0.08
C VAL A 80 10.34 -34.98 -0.78
N THR A 81 11.61 -34.60 -0.86
CA THR A 81 12.62 -35.38 -1.61
C THR A 81 12.80 -36.79 -1.06
N GLN A 82 12.67 -36.97 0.26
CA GLN A 82 12.75 -38.25 0.97
C GLN A 82 11.52 -39.16 0.74
N ARG A 83 10.45 -38.60 0.15
CA ARG A 83 9.24 -39.34 -0.27
C ARG A 83 9.26 -39.70 -1.77
N CYS A 84 10.27 -39.23 -2.50
CA CYS A 84 10.40 -39.36 -3.95
C CYS A 84 11.57 -40.29 -4.35
N VAL A 85 11.53 -40.79 -5.58
CA VAL A 85 12.66 -41.46 -6.23
C VAL A 85 13.58 -40.39 -6.82
N VAL A 86 14.60 -39.98 -6.06
CA VAL A 86 15.61 -39.02 -6.52
C VAL A 86 16.54 -39.69 -7.54
N LEU A 87 16.73 -39.02 -8.67
CA LEU A 87 17.53 -39.48 -9.81
C LEU A 87 18.55 -38.38 -10.18
N GLY A 88 19.82 -38.73 -10.31
CA GLY A 88 20.82 -37.82 -10.89
C GLY A 88 20.55 -37.53 -12.37
N GLY A 89 21.18 -36.49 -12.92
CA GLY A 89 21.02 -36.10 -14.32
C GLY A 89 21.41 -37.18 -15.34
N SER A 90 21.12 -36.91 -16.60
CA SER A 90 21.57 -37.74 -17.74
C SER A 90 21.76 -36.87 -18.97
N LYS A 91 22.73 -37.20 -19.82
CA LYS A 91 23.00 -36.46 -21.06
C LYS A 91 22.24 -37.09 -22.23
N ALA A 92 21.56 -36.27 -23.02
CA ALA A 92 20.91 -36.72 -24.24
C ALA A 92 21.96 -37.25 -25.24
N GLU A 93 21.57 -38.24 -26.05
CA GLU A 93 22.36 -38.61 -27.23
C GLU A 93 22.03 -37.67 -28.40
N ASP A 94 23.03 -37.34 -29.22
CA ASP A 94 22.84 -36.57 -30.46
C ASP A 94 21.70 -37.10 -31.33
N LYS A 95 21.46 -38.42 -31.32
CA LYS A 95 20.41 -39.08 -32.11
C LYS A 95 18.99 -38.78 -31.59
N HIS A 96 18.81 -38.55 -30.29
CA HIS A 96 17.53 -38.18 -29.69
C HIS A 96 17.25 -36.69 -29.91
N LEU A 97 18.27 -35.83 -29.78
CA LEU A 97 18.18 -34.41 -30.11
C LEU A 97 17.83 -34.18 -31.59
N GLN A 98 18.36 -35.01 -32.48
CA GLN A 98 18.07 -34.98 -33.93
C GLN A 98 16.66 -35.49 -34.32
N LEU A 99 15.80 -35.87 -33.36
CA LEU A 99 14.40 -36.19 -33.65
C LEU A 99 13.56 -34.93 -33.94
N VAL A 100 13.94 -33.78 -33.36
CA VAL A 100 13.26 -32.49 -33.54
C VAL A 100 14.19 -31.35 -33.96
N HIS A 101 15.47 -31.40 -33.62
CA HIS A 101 16.46 -30.40 -34.05
C HIS A 101 17.24 -30.85 -35.27
N THR A 102 17.54 -29.90 -36.15
CA THR A 102 18.45 -30.11 -37.27
C THR A 102 19.84 -30.52 -36.78
N LYS A 103 20.51 -31.39 -37.56
CA LYS A 103 21.92 -31.74 -37.34
C LYS A 103 22.85 -30.52 -37.30
N LYS A 104 22.48 -29.41 -37.96
CA LYS A 104 23.19 -28.12 -37.87
C LYS A 104 23.12 -27.53 -36.46
N HIS A 105 21.92 -27.48 -35.86
CA HIS A 105 21.69 -26.94 -34.52
C HIS A 105 22.34 -27.77 -33.42
N VAL A 106 22.17 -29.10 -33.45
CA VAL A 106 22.83 -30.00 -32.48
C VAL A 106 24.35 -29.85 -32.53
N ASN A 107 24.94 -29.74 -33.74
CA ASN A 107 26.37 -29.44 -33.88
C ASN A 107 26.75 -28.01 -33.48
N LEU A 108 25.84 -27.04 -33.46
CA LEU A 108 26.12 -25.69 -32.95
C LEU A 108 26.27 -25.73 -31.43
N VAL A 109 25.24 -26.21 -30.73
CA VAL A 109 25.24 -26.31 -29.26
C VAL A 109 26.41 -27.18 -28.77
N LYS A 110 26.66 -28.33 -29.41
CA LYS A 110 27.79 -29.23 -29.08
C LYS A 110 29.18 -28.60 -29.26
N ARG A 111 29.30 -27.53 -30.05
CA ARG A 111 30.57 -26.80 -30.30
C ARG A 111 30.71 -25.52 -29.48
N ILE A 112 29.77 -25.18 -28.59
CA ILE A 112 29.94 -24.10 -27.62
C ILE A 112 31.18 -24.42 -26.77
N THR A 113 32.13 -23.48 -26.74
CA THR A 113 33.47 -23.75 -26.19
C THR A 113 33.55 -23.55 -24.68
N THR A 114 34.16 -24.52 -24.00
CA THR A 114 34.42 -24.57 -22.56
C THR A 114 35.53 -23.61 -22.09
N LYS A 115 36.30 -23.00 -23.01
CA LYS A 115 37.37 -22.04 -22.67
C LYS A 115 36.80 -20.82 -21.95
N GLN A 116 37.35 -20.44 -20.80
CA GLN A 116 36.79 -19.38 -19.94
C GLN A 116 36.42 -18.10 -20.70
N LYS A 117 37.39 -17.46 -21.38
CA LYS A 117 37.14 -16.29 -22.24
C LYS A 117 37.29 -16.68 -23.71
N ASP A 118 36.19 -16.61 -24.46
CA ASP A 118 36.17 -16.83 -25.90
C ASP A 118 35.04 -16.02 -26.55
N HIS A 119 35.42 -14.93 -27.23
CA HIS A 119 34.50 -13.97 -27.84
C HIS A 119 33.58 -14.60 -28.92
N ARG A 120 33.90 -15.80 -29.40
CA ARG A 120 33.02 -16.53 -30.33
C ARG A 120 31.69 -16.89 -29.69
N ARG A 121 31.60 -17.08 -28.36
CA ARG A 121 30.31 -17.33 -27.68
C ARG A 121 29.41 -16.11 -27.76
N ASN A 122 29.89 -14.94 -27.35
CA ASN A 122 29.10 -13.70 -27.42
C ASN A 122 28.66 -13.40 -28.86
N ARG A 123 29.55 -13.64 -29.84
CA ARG A 123 29.24 -13.49 -31.28
C ARG A 123 28.25 -14.54 -31.80
N THR A 124 28.12 -15.71 -31.16
CA THR A 124 27.10 -16.73 -31.48
C THR A 124 25.78 -16.39 -30.78
N ALA A 125 25.82 -16.00 -29.51
CA ALA A 125 24.65 -15.56 -28.75
C ALA A 125 23.97 -14.37 -29.43
N SER A 126 24.73 -13.37 -29.90
CA SER A 126 24.22 -12.21 -30.65
C SER A 126 23.76 -12.50 -32.09
N GLN A 127 23.56 -13.77 -32.46
CA GLN A 127 22.85 -14.19 -33.68
C GLN A 127 21.46 -14.75 -33.37
N PHE A 128 21.11 -14.86 -32.08
CA PHE A 128 19.88 -15.44 -31.58
C PHE A 128 19.16 -14.41 -30.70
N ASP A 129 17.84 -14.51 -30.68
CA ASP A 129 17.01 -13.71 -29.80
C ASP A 129 17.07 -14.24 -28.36
N SER A 130 17.38 -13.36 -27.41
CA SER A 130 17.28 -13.64 -25.97
C SER A 130 18.06 -14.89 -25.51
N ILE A 131 19.30 -15.06 -26.01
CA ILE A 131 20.24 -16.14 -25.62
C ILE A 131 21.54 -15.55 -25.02
N TYR A 132 22.04 -16.17 -23.94
CA TYR A 132 23.41 -15.98 -23.45
C TYR A 132 24.20 -17.30 -23.48
N LEU A 133 25.53 -17.25 -23.62
CA LEU A 133 26.38 -18.44 -23.77
C LEU A 133 27.70 -18.37 -22.99
N ASN A 134 27.92 -19.35 -22.11
CA ASN A 134 29.14 -19.52 -21.31
C ASN A 134 29.82 -20.89 -21.54
N GLY A 135 30.87 -21.19 -20.76
CA GLY A 135 31.62 -22.45 -20.89
C GLY A 135 30.88 -23.73 -20.48
N GLY A 136 29.85 -23.65 -19.63
CA GLY A 136 29.04 -24.80 -19.19
C GLY A 136 27.78 -25.04 -20.01
N SER A 137 27.42 -24.12 -20.92
CA SER A 137 26.10 -24.10 -21.59
C SER A 137 25.80 -25.36 -22.42
N SER A 138 26.80 -25.90 -23.11
CA SER A 138 26.64 -27.18 -23.84
C SER A 138 26.43 -28.37 -22.90
N GLU A 139 27.09 -28.40 -21.74
CA GLU A 139 26.94 -29.50 -20.79
C GLU A 139 25.58 -29.46 -20.11
N ALA A 140 25.10 -28.27 -19.73
CA ALA A 140 23.77 -28.06 -19.17
C ALA A 140 22.65 -28.41 -20.16
N ALA A 141 22.70 -27.93 -21.41
CA ALA A 141 21.66 -28.23 -22.42
C ALA A 141 21.52 -29.73 -22.71
N TYR A 142 22.66 -30.45 -22.79
CA TYR A 142 22.64 -31.90 -22.93
C TYR A 142 22.08 -32.61 -21.69
N LEU A 143 22.35 -32.09 -20.48
CA LEU A 143 21.80 -32.62 -19.23
C LEU A 143 20.30 -32.34 -19.06
N ALA A 144 19.80 -31.17 -19.47
CA ALA A 144 18.39 -30.82 -19.38
C ALA A 144 17.53 -31.80 -20.21
N ALA A 145 17.79 -31.87 -21.53
CA ALA A 145 17.05 -32.74 -22.43
C ALA A 145 17.19 -34.24 -22.06
N GLY A 146 18.39 -34.67 -21.66
CA GLY A 146 18.63 -36.06 -21.25
C GLY A 146 17.99 -36.42 -19.91
N SER A 147 17.78 -35.44 -19.03
CA SER A 147 17.06 -35.62 -17.77
C SER A 147 15.56 -35.76 -18.01
N VAL A 148 14.95 -34.89 -18.83
CA VAL A 148 13.52 -35.01 -19.19
C VAL A 148 13.27 -36.36 -19.88
N LEU A 149 14.09 -36.74 -20.87
CA LEU A 149 14.05 -38.08 -21.49
C LEU A 149 14.04 -39.21 -20.45
N LYS A 150 14.92 -39.15 -19.44
CA LYS A 150 15.10 -40.21 -18.44
C LYS A 150 13.91 -40.37 -17.49
N VAL A 151 13.22 -39.29 -17.09
CA VAL A 151 12.00 -39.41 -16.28
C VAL A 151 10.80 -39.82 -17.13
N VAL A 152 10.68 -39.31 -18.37
CA VAL A 152 9.64 -39.70 -19.32
C VAL A 152 9.71 -41.19 -19.66
N GLU A 153 10.90 -41.72 -19.95
CA GLU A 153 11.09 -43.16 -20.22
C GLU A 153 10.66 -44.01 -19.02
N LYS A 154 11.02 -43.63 -17.79
CA LYS A 154 10.69 -44.39 -16.59
C LYS A 154 9.21 -44.34 -16.20
N VAL A 155 8.50 -43.25 -16.50
CA VAL A 155 7.03 -43.19 -16.37
C VAL A 155 6.36 -44.03 -17.46
N ALA A 156 6.89 -44.00 -18.69
CA ALA A 156 6.40 -44.83 -19.79
C ALA A 156 6.63 -46.34 -19.56
N GLN A 157 7.71 -46.71 -18.86
CA GLN A 157 8.02 -48.08 -18.44
C GLN A 157 7.22 -48.56 -17.21
N GLY A 158 6.50 -47.68 -16.51
CA GLY A 158 5.85 -48.00 -15.23
C GLY A 158 6.82 -48.24 -14.06
N GLU A 159 8.09 -47.82 -14.18
CA GLU A 159 9.01 -47.78 -13.05
C GLU A 159 8.60 -46.70 -12.04
N LEU A 160 8.07 -45.57 -12.56
CA LEU A 160 7.54 -44.42 -11.84
C LEU A 160 6.08 -44.19 -12.24
N ASP A 161 5.27 -43.59 -11.36
CA ASP A 161 3.89 -43.23 -11.67
C ASP A 161 3.80 -41.83 -12.33
N CYS A 162 4.74 -40.94 -11.99
CA CYS A 162 4.86 -39.56 -12.48
C CYS A 162 6.23 -38.98 -12.07
N GLY A 163 6.55 -37.76 -12.50
CA GLY A 163 7.75 -37.09 -11.99
C GLY A 163 7.93 -35.62 -12.39
N PHE A 164 9.01 -35.02 -11.93
CA PHE A 164 9.43 -33.65 -12.24
C PHE A 164 10.94 -33.58 -12.48
N ALA A 165 11.34 -33.07 -13.65
CA ALA A 165 12.70 -32.75 -13.99
C ALA A 165 12.98 -31.26 -13.72
N ILE A 166 13.77 -30.99 -12.69
CA ILE A 166 14.16 -29.64 -12.27
C ILE A 166 15.41 -29.26 -13.07
N VAL A 167 15.20 -28.83 -14.32
CA VAL A 167 16.23 -28.67 -15.34
C VAL A 167 16.47 -27.24 -15.75
N ARG A 168 17.66 -26.95 -16.28
CA ARG A 168 17.93 -25.74 -17.08
C ARG A 168 19.16 -25.94 -17.99
N PRO A 169 19.26 -25.26 -19.15
CA PRO A 169 18.33 -24.26 -19.70
C PRO A 169 16.92 -24.82 -20.01
N PRO A 170 15.91 -23.93 -20.10
CA PRO A 170 14.57 -24.29 -20.59
C PRO A 170 14.61 -24.77 -22.05
N GLY A 171 13.45 -25.17 -22.58
CA GLY A 171 13.33 -25.77 -23.91
C GLY A 171 12.17 -25.31 -24.80
N HIS A 172 11.00 -24.93 -24.27
CA HIS A 172 9.78 -24.77 -25.08
C HIS A 172 9.89 -23.78 -26.28
N HIS A 173 10.71 -22.72 -26.18
CA HIS A 173 10.97 -21.78 -27.27
C HIS A 173 11.94 -22.29 -28.36
N ALA A 174 12.78 -23.29 -28.08
CA ALA A 174 13.84 -23.69 -29.02
C ALA A 174 13.28 -24.40 -30.26
N GLU A 175 13.50 -23.83 -31.45
CA GLU A 175 13.00 -24.38 -32.71
C GLU A 175 13.94 -25.44 -33.32
N ALA A 176 13.55 -26.04 -34.44
CA ALA A 176 14.34 -27.07 -35.10
C ALA A 176 15.72 -26.57 -35.56
N GLY A 177 15.84 -25.30 -35.95
CA GLY A 177 17.07 -24.70 -36.49
C GLY A 177 17.84 -23.79 -35.52
N GLU A 178 17.26 -23.45 -34.37
CA GLU A 178 17.47 -22.18 -33.69
C GLU A 178 17.35 -22.31 -32.17
N ALA A 179 18.09 -21.48 -31.44
CA ALA A 179 17.90 -21.26 -30.00
C ALA A 179 17.32 -19.85 -29.80
N MET A 180 16.33 -19.71 -28.94
CA MET A 180 15.71 -18.42 -28.59
C MET A 180 15.03 -18.51 -27.21
N GLY A 181 14.70 -17.38 -26.58
CA GLY A 181 13.96 -17.36 -25.30
C GLY A 181 14.64 -18.18 -24.20
N PHE A 182 15.96 -18.00 -24.01
CA PHE A 182 16.84 -18.78 -23.13
C PHE A 182 16.97 -20.29 -23.46
N CYS A 183 16.19 -20.82 -24.42
CA CYS A 183 16.11 -22.24 -24.73
C CYS A 183 17.17 -22.68 -25.74
N LEU A 184 17.99 -23.70 -25.38
CA LEU A 184 19.03 -24.24 -26.28
C LEU A 184 18.59 -25.53 -27.00
N PHE A 185 17.78 -26.37 -26.36
CA PHE A 185 17.13 -27.55 -26.95
C PHE A 185 15.72 -27.69 -26.37
N ASN A 186 14.76 -28.14 -27.17
CA ASN A 186 13.38 -28.34 -26.70
C ASN A 186 13.28 -29.66 -25.92
N ASN A 187 13.48 -29.55 -24.61
CA ASN A 187 13.55 -30.68 -23.68
C ASN A 187 12.30 -31.58 -23.74
N VAL A 188 11.11 -30.99 -23.86
CA VAL A 188 9.83 -31.71 -23.88
C VAL A 188 9.54 -32.33 -25.25
N ALA A 189 9.75 -31.60 -26.35
CA ALA A 189 9.52 -32.11 -27.70
C ALA A 189 10.50 -33.24 -28.09
N VAL A 190 11.75 -33.17 -27.61
CA VAL A 190 12.71 -34.28 -27.71
C VAL A 190 12.18 -35.54 -27.00
N ALA A 191 11.57 -35.39 -25.82
CA ALA A 191 11.04 -36.52 -25.05
C ALA A 191 9.76 -37.12 -25.67
N ALA A 192 8.84 -36.28 -26.15
CA ALA A 192 7.65 -36.73 -26.88
C ALA A 192 8.04 -37.50 -28.16
N SER A 193 8.94 -36.94 -28.96
CA SER A 193 9.42 -37.56 -30.20
C SER A 193 10.23 -38.84 -29.96
N TYR A 194 10.94 -38.94 -28.83
CA TYR A 194 11.62 -40.16 -28.41
C TYR A 194 10.64 -41.29 -28.10
N LEU A 195 9.58 -41.03 -27.33
CA LEU A 195 8.54 -42.05 -27.08
C LEU A 195 7.91 -42.53 -28.40
N LEU A 196 7.41 -41.60 -29.22
CA LEU A 196 6.68 -41.92 -30.44
C LEU A 196 7.52 -42.61 -31.53
N ASN A 197 8.80 -42.21 -31.67
CA ASN A 197 9.61 -42.57 -32.84
C ASN A 197 10.87 -43.40 -32.51
N GLN A 198 11.24 -43.56 -31.23
CA GLN A 198 12.33 -44.45 -30.80
C GLN A 198 11.87 -45.54 -29.82
N ARG A 199 10.76 -45.34 -29.10
CA ARG A 199 10.20 -46.33 -28.15
C ARG A 199 8.76 -46.79 -28.46
N PRO A 200 8.43 -47.19 -29.71
CA PRO A 200 7.12 -47.74 -30.04
C PRO A 200 6.83 -49.08 -29.32
N ASP A 201 7.86 -49.74 -28.76
CA ASP A 201 7.72 -50.91 -27.89
C ASP A 201 6.94 -50.62 -26.60
N LEU A 202 6.93 -49.36 -26.13
CA LEU A 202 6.16 -48.93 -24.96
C LEU A 202 4.69 -48.62 -25.30
N GLY A 203 4.30 -48.64 -26.57
CA GLY A 203 2.89 -48.61 -27.00
C GLY A 203 2.17 -47.25 -26.98
N PHE A 204 2.84 -46.17 -26.56
CA PHE A 204 2.30 -44.80 -26.53
C PHE A 204 2.06 -44.28 -27.98
N LYS A 205 0.89 -43.68 -28.20
CA LYS A 205 0.41 -43.21 -29.52
C LYS A 205 -0.14 -41.79 -29.51
N LYS A 206 -0.64 -41.33 -28.37
CA LYS A 206 -1.20 -40.00 -28.16
C LYS A 206 -0.56 -39.35 -26.93
N ILE A 207 0.27 -38.35 -27.17
CA ILE A 207 0.89 -37.53 -26.13
C ILE A 207 0.08 -36.24 -26.02
N LEU A 208 -0.15 -35.78 -24.80
CA LEU A 208 -0.52 -34.39 -24.54
C LEU A 208 0.73 -33.65 -24.09
N ILE A 209 1.03 -32.50 -24.73
CA ILE A 209 1.89 -31.49 -24.15
C ILE A 209 0.99 -30.35 -23.66
N VAL A 210 1.04 -30.09 -22.35
CA VAL A 210 0.52 -28.86 -21.77
C VAL A 210 1.70 -27.92 -21.55
N ASP A 211 1.55 -26.67 -21.97
CA ASP A 211 2.44 -25.58 -21.61
C ASP A 211 1.66 -24.58 -20.76
N TRP A 212 2.16 -24.31 -19.54
CA TRP A 212 1.58 -23.32 -18.62
C TRP A 212 2.55 -22.18 -18.28
N ASP A 213 3.70 -22.14 -18.95
CA ASP A 213 4.60 -20.97 -18.96
C ASP A 213 3.84 -19.75 -19.47
N ILE A 214 4.18 -18.55 -19.00
CA ILE A 214 3.48 -17.34 -19.45
C ILE A 214 3.84 -16.94 -20.88
N HIS A 215 4.92 -17.49 -21.44
CA HIS A 215 5.35 -17.25 -22.82
C HIS A 215 4.88 -18.38 -23.75
N HIS A 216 4.58 -18.04 -25.00
CA HIS A 216 4.17 -19.04 -25.99
C HIS A 216 5.32 -19.99 -26.34
N GLY A 217 5.13 -21.30 -26.15
CA GLY A 217 6.04 -22.37 -26.57
C GLY A 217 6.11 -22.57 -28.09
N ASN A 218 6.47 -21.53 -28.84
CA ASN A 218 6.53 -21.49 -30.31
C ASN A 218 7.36 -22.64 -30.91
N GLY A 219 8.47 -23.02 -30.26
CA GLY A 219 9.31 -24.15 -30.68
C GLY A 219 8.57 -25.48 -30.58
N THR A 220 7.85 -25.70 -29.47
CA THR A 220 7.01 -26.89 -29.25
C THR A 220 5.88 -26.96 -30.28
N GLN A 221 5.15 -25.87 -30.51
CA GLN A 221 4.09 -25.78 -31.53
C GLN A 221 4.64 -26.15 -32.92
N LYS A 222 5.74 -25.53 -33.35
CA LYS A 222 6.33 -25.76 -34.69
C LYS A 222 6.89 -27.16 -34.88
N MET A 223 7.30 -27.85 -33.80
CA MET A 223 7.76 -29.24 -33.86
C MET A 223 6.64 -30.26 -34.07
N PHE A 224 5.40 -29.96 -33.66
CA PHE A 224 4.26 -30.88 -33.77
C PHE A 224 3.13 -30.41 -34.70
N TRP A 225 3.31 -29.27 -35.36
CA TRP A 225 2.37 -28.59 -36.25
C TRP A 225 1.60 -29.46 -37.27
N LYS A 226 2.11 -30.66 -37.61
CA LYS A 226 1.49 -31.61 -38.56
C LYS A 226 1.32 -33.04 -38.03
N ASP A 227 1.45 -33.26 -36.71
CA ASP A 227 1.49 -34.60 -36.09
C ASP A 227 0.33 -34.84 -35.09
N PRO A 228 -0.78 -35.50 -35.48
CA PRO A 228 -1.94 -35.75 -34.62
C PRO A 228 -1.66 -36.71 -33.44
N ARG A 229 -0.44 -37.23 -33.33
CA ARG A 229 0.01 -38.02 -32.18
C ARG A 229 0.40 -37.15 -30.98
N VAL A 230 0.49 -35.82 -31.17
CA VAL A 230 0.81 -34.86 -30.12
C VAL A 230 -0.20 -33.71 -30.16
N LEU A 231 -1.05 -33.64 -29.14
CA LEU A 231 -1.85 -32.45 -28.86
C LEU A 231 -0.99 -31.47 -28.07
N VAL A 232 -0.77 -30.27 -28.59
CA VAL A 232 -0.13 -29.15 -27.89
C VAL A 232 -1.21 -28.20 -27.39
N PHE A 233 -1.23 -27.91 -26.09
CA PHE A 233 -2.09 -26.90 -25.47
C PHE A 233 -1.22 -25.88 -24.73
N SER A 234 -1.35 -24.58 -25.02
CA SER A 234 -0.57 -23.52 -24.39
C SER A 234 -1.45 -22.35 -23.91
N VAL A 235 -1.42 -22.07 -22.60
CA VAL A 235 -2.01 -20.85 -22.00
C VAL A 235 -0.90 -19.83 -21.74
N HIS A 236 -0.87 -18.75 -22.50
CA HIS A 236 0.24 -17.78 -22.46
C HIS A 236 -0.28 -16.36 -22.62
N ARG A 237 0.52 -15.38 -22.21
CA ARG A 237 0.24 -13.97 -22.45
C ARG A 237 0.63 -13.61 -23.87
N HIS A 238 -0.26 -12.92 -24.57
CA HIS A 238 -0.08 -12.54 -25.98
C HIS A 238 -0.11 -11.02 -26.17
N ASP A 239 -0.92 -10.31 -25.37
CA ASP A 239 -1.16 -8.86 -25.48
C ASP A 239 -1.40 -8.42 -26.95
N HIS A 240 -2.21 -9.19 -27.69
CA HIS A 240 -2.48 -9.02 -29.12
C HIS A 240 -1.20 -8.99 -29.98
N GLY A 241 -0.32 -9.98 -29.78
CA GLY A 241 0.94 -10.15 -30.50
C GLY A 241 2.08 -9.23 -30.03
N SER A 242 1.91 -8.50 -28.92
CA SER A 242 2.92 -7.56 -28.40
C SER A 242 3.70 -8.05 -27.18
N PHE A 243 3.28 -9.14 -26.52
CA PHE A 243 4.08 -9.84 -25.52
C PHE A 243 5.07 -10.82 -26.17
N TYR A 244 6.14 -11.22 -25.48
CA TYR A 244 7.17 -12.12 -26.02
C TYR A 244 6.63 -13.55 -26.23
N PRO A 245 6.94 -14.27 -27.34
CA PRO A 245 7.89 -13.98 -28.41
C PRO A 245 7.41 -13.02 -29.53
N SER A 246 6.17 -12.52 -29.40
CA SER A 246 5.51 -11.54 -30.29
C SER A 246 5.13 -12.05 -31.69
N GLY A 247 4.17 -11.35 -32.30
CA GLY A 247 3.51 -11.73 -33.54
C GLY A 247 2.36 -12.74 -33.36
N ASP A 248 1.87 -13.25 -34.48
CA ASP A 248 0.60 -13.96 -34.56
C ASP A 248 0.72 -15.48 -34.31
N ASP A 249 1.94 -16.02 -34.19
CA ASP A 249 2.21 -17.46 -33.99
C ASP A 249 1.51 -18.06 -32.75
N GLY A 250 1.27 -17.24 -31.72
CA GLY A 250 0.55 -17.61 -30.49
C GLY A 250 -0.97 -17.39 -30.52
N ASP A 251 -1.53 -16.88 -31.61
CA ASP A 251 -2.96 -16.54 -31.66
C ASP A 251 -3.86 -17.81 -31.74
N TYR A 252 -5.14 -17.66 -31.38
CA TYR A 252 -6.11 -18.76 -31.26
C TYR A 252 -6.42 -19.48 -32.60
N ASN A 253 -6.18 -18.79 -33.73
CA ASN A 253 -6.37 -19.34 -35.07
C ASN A 253 -5.23 -20.30 -35.51
N MET A 254 -4.13 -20.41 -34.74
CA MET A 254 -2.98 -21.24 -35.08
C MET A 254 -3.19 -22.71 -34.68
N VAL A 255 -4.13 -23.38 -35.34
CA VAL A 255 -4.64 -24.72 -34.97
C VAL A 255 -3.82 -25.92 -35.46
N GLY A 256 -2.71 -25.71 -36.19
CA GLY A 256 -1.96 -26.77 -36.88
C GLY A 256 -2.28 -26.87 -38.38
N GLU A 257 -1.69 -27.83 -39.10
CA GLU A 257 -1.87 -27.98 -40.54
C GLU A 257 -1.98 -29.46 -40.99
N GLY A 258 -2.96 -29.75 -41.84
CA GLY A 258 -3.11 -31.05 -42.49
C GLY A 258 -3.44 -32.14 -41.45
N PRO A 259 -2.66 -33.23 -41.34
CA PRO A 259 -2.92 -34.24 -40.32
C PRO A 259 -2.87 -33.70 -38.88
N GLY A 260 -2.14 -32.61 -38.61
CA GLY A 260 -2.07 -31.98 -37.29
C GLY A 260 -3.07 -30.84 -37.07
N GLU A 261 -3.96 -30.57 -38.02
CA GLU A 261 -5.00 -29.54 -37.90
C GLU A 261 -5.97 -29.88 -36.77
N GLY A 262 -6.13 -28.96 -35.83
CA GLY A 262 -6.88 -29.15 -34.58
C GLY A 262 -6.08 -29.78 -33.43
N PHE A 263 -4.79 -30.09 -33.64
CA PHE A 263 -3.90 -30.65 -32.60
C PHE A 263 -2.91 -29.63 -32.02
N ASN A 264 -3.01 -28.35 -32.42
CA ASN A 264 -2.46 -27.23 -31.66
C ASN A 264 -3.60 -26.37 -31.10
N ILE A 265 -3.53 -26.02 -29.82
CA ILE A 265 -4.50 -25.16 -29.13
C ILE A 265 -3.72 -24.11 -28.35
N ASN A 266 -3.75 -22.88 -28.83
CA ASN A 266 -3.33 -21.73 -28.05
C ASN A 266 -4.50 -21.26 -27.17
N VAL A 267 -4.21 -20.47 -26.13
CA VAL A 267 -5.18 -19.71 -25.35
C VAL A 267 -4.49 -18.37 -25.00
N PRO A 268 -4.53 -17.39 -25.93
CA PRO A 268 -3.76 -16.15 -25.81
C PRO A 268 -4.46 -15.17 -24.86
N TRP A 269 -3.85 -14.87 -23.71
CA TRP A 269 -4.34 -13.82 -22.83
C TRP A 269 -4.14 -12.44 -23.48
N GLU A 270 -5.24 -11.71 -23.67
CA GLU A 270 -5.29 -10.33 -24.18
C GLU A 270 -4.48 -9.33 -23.33
N GLN A 271 -4.15 -9.70 -22.09
CA GLN A 271 -3.49 -8.85 -21.10
C GLN A 271 -2.89 -9.68 -19.94
N GLY A 272 -1.96 -9.06 -19.20
CA GLY A 272 -1.57 -9.55 -17.87
C GLY A 272 -2.67 -9.41 -16.80
N GLY A 273 -2.37 -9.93 -15.60
CA GLY A 273 -3.27 -9.93 -14.43
C GLY A 273 -4.08 -11.21 -14.23
N CYS A 274 -4.04 -12.17 -15.17
CA CYS A 274 -4.72 -13.47 -15.05
C CYS A 274 -4.22 -14.24 -13.82
N GLY A 275 -5.14 -14.84 -13.05
CA GLY A 275 -4.83 -15.61 -11.83
C GLY A 275 -5.47 -17.00 -11.82
N ASP A 276 -5.55 -17.59 -10.62
CA ASP A 276 -6.08 -18.95 -10.42
C ASP A 276 -7.41 -19.20 -11.14
N ALA A 277 -8.36 -18.26 -11.02
CA ALA A 277 -9.68 -18.40 -11.62
C ALA A 277 -9.64 -18.39 -13.16
N ASP A 278 -8.74 -17.63 -13.78
CA ASP A 278 -8.64 -17.52 -15.23
C ASP A 278 -8.13 -18.82 -15.85
N TYR A 279 -7.01 -19.32 -15.30
CA TYR A 279 -6.42 -20.58 -15.69
C TYR A 279 -7.36 -21.76 -15.43
N LEU A 280 -8.05 -21.80 -14.28
CA LEU A 280 -8.99 -22.89 -13.98
C LEU A 280 -10.20 -22.90 -14.92
N VAL A 281 -10.66 -21.74 -15.40
CA VAL A 281 -11.76 -21.66 -16.38
C VAL A 281 -11.29 -22.11 -17.77
N ALA A 282 -10.06 -21.83 -18.19
CA ALA A 282 -9.49 -22.45 -19.41
C ALA A 282 -9.34 -23.98 -19.28
N TRP A 283 -8.93 -24.48 -18.10
CA TRP A 283 -8.91 -25.92 -17.82
C TRP A 283 -10.30 -26.54 -17.93
N ASP A 284 -11.31 -25.98 -17.26
CA ASP A 284 -12.65 -26.58 -17.16
C ASP A 284 -13.51 -26.41 -18.42
N HIS A 285 -13.28 -25.36 -19.22
CA HIS A 285 -14.12 -25.03 -20.38
C HIS A 285 -13.44 -25.22 -21.75
N ILE A 286 -12.12 -25.45 -21.81
CA ILE A 286 -11.41 -25.83 -23.05
C ILE A 286 -10.73 -27.20 -22.87
N LEU A 287 -9.72 -27.26 -22.00
CA LEU A 287 -8.79 -28.40 -21.97
C LEU A 287 -9.48 -29.70 -21.55
N ILE A 288 -10.21 -29.71 -20.43
CA ILE A 288 -10.88 -30.91 -19.92
C ILE A 288 -11.95 -31.47 -20.88
N PRO A 289 -12.79 -30.65 -21.53
CA PRO A 289 -13.60 -31.11 -22.67
C PRO A 289 -12.79 -31.80 -23.77
N VAL A 290 -11.70 -31.17 -24.24
CA VAL A 290 -10.82 -31.75 -25.29
C VAL A 290 -10.16 -33.05 -24.82
N LEU A 291 -9.66 -33.13 -23.59
CA LEU A 291 -8.99 -34.34 -23.07
C LEU A 291 -9.92 -35.54 -22.90
N LYS A 292 -11.24 -35.34 -22.77
CA LYS A 292 -12.24 -36.43 -22.78
C LYS A 292 -12.37 -37.09 -24.15
N GLU A 293 -12.20 -36.32 -25.24
CA GLU A 293 -12.23 -36.82 -26.61
C GLU A 293 -10.84 -37.31 -27.05
N TYR A 294 -9.79 -36.50 -26.85
CA TYR A 294 -8.42 -36.86 -27.23
C TYR A 294 -7.84 -38.01 -26.40
N ASN A 295 -8.15 -38.12 -25.10
CA ASN A 295 -7.77 -39.22 -24.21
C ASN A 295 -6.30 -39.67 -24.34
N PRO A 296 -5.32 -38.88 -23.83
CA PRO A 296 -3.89 -39.13 -24.02
C PRO A 296 -3.35 -40.31 -23.19
N ASP A 297 -2.29 -40.95 -23.69
CA ASP A 297 -1.62 -42.08 -23.03
C ASP A 297 -0.64 -41.64 -21.93
N ILE A 298 -0.04 -40.44 -22.12
CA ILE A 298 0.88 -39.73 -21.20
C ILE A 298 0.72 -38.21 -21.38
N ILE A 299 0.93 -37.46 -20.29
CA ILE A 299 1.00 -36.00 -20.29
C ILE A 299 2.44 -35.55 -20.02
N LEU A 300 2.96 -34.67 -20.87
CA LEU A 300 4.17 -33.89 -20.60
C LEU A 300 3.74 -32.46 -20.30
N LEU A 301 4.33 -31.85 -19.27
CA LEU A 301 4.00 -30.51 -18.82
C LEU A 301 5.26 -29.63 -18.87
N SER A 302 5.30 -28.72 -19.84
CA SER A 302 6.22 -27.58 -19.87
C SER A 302 5.84 -26.66 -18.71
N ALA A 303 6.61 -26.79 -17.63
CA ALA A 303 6.28 -26.31 -16.31
C ALA A 303 7.00 -24.99 -16.01
N GLY A 304 6.62 -23.93 -16.73
CA GLY A 304 6.99 -22.56 -16.37
C GLY A 304 6.32 -22.12 -15.07
N PHE A 305 6.93 -21.17 -14.37
CA PHE A 305 6.35 -20.59 -13.14
C PHE A 305 6.42 -19.05 -13.13
N ASP A 306 6.40 -18.42 -14.30
CA ASP A 306 6.39 -16.96 -14.51
C ASP A 306 4.98 -16.38 -14.71
N ALA A 307 3.97 -17.23 -14.92
CA ALA A 307 2.58 -16.83 -14.67
C ALA A 307 2.30 -16.63 -13.15
N ALA A 308 3.25 -17.00 -12.28
CA ALA A 308 3.10 -16.96 -10.84
C ALA A 308 3.08 -15.53 -10.27
N ILE A 309 2.35 -15.35 -9.16
CA ILE A 309 2.24 -14.08 -8.47
C ILE A 309 3.62 -13.49 -8.10
N GLY A 310 3.86 -12.26 -8.53
CA GLY A 310 5.09 -11.52 -8.29
C GLY A 310 6.26 -11.86 -9.21
N ASP A 311 6.06 -12.60 -10.30
CA ASP A 311 7.09 -12.78 -11.33
C ASP A 311 7.40 -11.45 -12.07
N PRO A 312 8.69 -11.13 -12.33
CA PRO A 312 9.06 -9.88 -12.99
C PRO A 312 8.77 -9.82 -14.50
N LEU A 313 8.51 -10.95 -15.19
CA LEU A 313 8.25 -10.96 -16.64
C LEU A 313 6.76 -11.15 -16.96
N GLY A 314 6.14 -12.20 -16.43
CA GLY A 314 4.80 -12.62 -16.86
C GLY A 314 3.69 -11.62 -16.56
N GLY A 315 3.78 -10.93 -15.41
CA GLY A 315 2.76 -9.97 -14.98
C GLY A 315 1.40 -10.59 -14.66
N CYS A 316 1.38 -11.89 -14.32
CA CYS A 316 0.19 -12.62 -13.90
C CYS A 316 0.20 -12.92 -12.39
N CYS A 317 -0.85 -13.58 -11.90
CA CYS A 317 -1.19 -13.72 -10.49
C CYS A 317 -1.57 -15.15 -10.09
N VAL A 318 -1.07 -16.17 -10.81
CA VAL A 318 -1.30 -17.57 -10.45
C VAL A 318 -0.60 -17.88 -9.13
N THR A 319 -1.29 -18.54 -8.20
CA THR A 319 -0.75 -18.89 -6.89
C THR A 319 -0.23 -20.34 -6.89
N PRO A 320 0.59 -20.73 -5.89
CA PRO A 320 0.92 -22.14 -5.65
C PRO A 320 -0.32 -23.04 -5.48
N TYR A 321 -1.46 -22.48 -5.04
CA TYR A 321 -2.73 -23.18 -4.99
C TYR A 321 -3.29 -23.42 -6.40
N GLY A 322 -3.34 -22.39 -7.26
CA GLY A 322 -3.75 -22.51 -8.66
C GLY A 322 -2.99 -23.60 -9.40
N TYR A 323 -1.65 -23.58 -9.37
CA TYR A 323 -0.81 -24.64 -9.93
C TYR A 323 -1.15 -26.03 -9.37
N SER A 324 -1.41 -26.14 -8.05
CA SER A 324 -1.79 -27.40 -7.42
C SER A 324 -3.14 -27.96 -7.92
N VAL A 325 -4.11 -27.09 -8.19
CA VAL A 325 -5.43 -27.49 -8.71
C VAL A 325 -5.37 -27.81 -10.20
N MET A 326 -4.65 -27.02 -11.00
CA MET A 326 -4.40 -27.30 -12.42
C MET A 326 -3.73 -28.67 -12.62
N LEU A 327 -2.66 -28.94 -11.87
CA LEU A 327 -1.97 -30.23 -11.93
C LEU A 327 -2.87 -31.39 -11.48
N LYS A 328 -3.65 -31.18 -10.39
CA LYS A 328 -4.58 -32.20 -9.91
C LYS A 328 -5.61 -32.60 -10.97
N LYS A 329 -6.13 -31.64 -11.73
CA LYS A 329 -7.07 -31.87 -12.84
C LYS A 329 -6.42 -32.68 -13.97
N LEU A 330 -5.18 -32.36 -14.36
CA LEU A 330 -4.45 -33.11 -15.38
C LEU A 330 -4.20 -34.58 -14.97
N MET A 331 -3.90 -34.82 -13.69
CA MET A 331 -3.66 -36.18 -13.16
C MET A 331 -4.88 -37.13 -13.21
N GLU A 332 -6.07 -36.65 -13.60
CA GLU A 332 -7.25 -37.50 -13.82
C GLU A 332 -7.24 -38.18 -15.21
N PHE A 333 -6.38 -37.70 -16.11
CA PHE A 333 -6.16 -38.25 -17.46
C PHE A 333 -4.85 -39.07 -17.52
N ALA A 334 -4.62 -39.79 -18.63
CA ALA A 334 -3.43 -40.63 -18.84
C ALA A 334 -3.14 -41.68 -17.73
N GLN A 335 -4.15 -42.05 -16.93
CA GLN A 335 -4.00 -42.86 -15.71
C GLN A 335 -3.05 -42.22 -14.67
N GLY A 336 -2.92 -40.89 -14.68
CA GLY A 336 -2.00 -40.14 -13.83
C GLY A 336 -0.54 -40.18 -14.28
N LYS A 337 -0.22 -40.71 -15.48
CA LYS A 337 1.13 -40.65 -16.07
C LYS A 337 1.40 -39.23 -16.55
N ILE A 338 2.04 -38.44 -15.70
CA ILE A 338 2.41 -37.05 -15.96
C ILE A 338 3.88 -36.79 -15.61
N VAL A 339 4.56 -36.01 -16.46
CA VAL A 339 5.93 -35.56 -16.24
C VAL A 339 6.04 -34.06 -16.43
N LEU A 340 6.50 -33.36 -15.40
CA LEU A 340 6.85 -31.94 -15.47
C LEU A 340 8.31 -31.78 -15.92
N ALA A 341 8.59 -30.77 -16.72
CA ALA A 341 9.93 -30.27 -17.01
C ALA A 341 9.96 -28.75 -16.76
N LEU A 342 10.91 -28.26 -15.97
CA LEU A 342 11.00 -26.82 -15.67
C LEU A 342 11.32 -26.00 -16.93
N GLU A 343 10.52 -24.96 -17.19
CA GLU A 343 10.75 -23.98 -18.27
C GLU A 343 11.16 -22.62 -17.65
N GLY A 344 10.33 -21.58 -17.75
CA GLY A 344 10.49 -20.25 -17.17
C GLY A 344 10.08 -20.14 -15.69
N GLY A 345 9.83 -18.92 -15.22
CA GLY A 345 9.69 -18.56 -13.80
C GLY A 345 10.97 -17.98 -13.21
N TYR A 346 10.89 -16.74 -12.72
CA TYR A 346 12.03 -15.89 -12.38
C TYR A 346 11.92 -15.23 -11.00
N ASN A 347 10.72 -15.15 -10.40
CA ASN A 347 10.59 -14.95 -8.96
C ASN A 347 10.93 -16.25 -8.21
N LEU A 348 12.13 -16.29 -7.63
CA LEU A 348 12.72 -17.47 -6.97
C LEU A 348 11.82 -18.11 -5.90
N GLU A 349 11.17 -17.32 -5.04
CA GLU A 349 10.30 -17.85 -3.97
C GLU A 349 8.94 -18.31 -4.52
N SER A 350 8.34 -17.55 -5.44
CA SER A 350 7.04 -17.88 -6.03
C SER A 350 7.12 -19.18 -6.86
N MET A 351 8.19 -19.32 -7.65
CA MET A 351 8.52 -20.55 -8.38
C MET A 351 8.83 -21.72 -7.45
N ALA A 352 9.63 -21.53 -6.39
CA ALA A 352 9.95 -22.60 -5.43
C ALA A 352 8.71 -23.09 -4.67
N MET A 353 7.82 -22.18 -4.27
CA MET A 353 6.55 -22.51 -3.62
C MET A 353 5.58 -23.23 -4.57
N SER A 354 5.48 -22.78 -5.82
CA SER A 354 4.63 -23.41 -6.84
C SER A 354 5.15 -24.80 -7.23
N SER A 355 6.47 -24.96 -7.35
CA SER A 355 7.15 -26.24 -7.53
C SER A 355 6.90 -27.21 -6.36
N LEU A 356 7.00 -26.73 -5.12
CA LEU A 356 6.70 -27.54 -3.92
C LEU A 356 5.24 -28.00 -3.91
N ALA A 357 4.30 -27.09 -4.19
CA ALA A 357 2.88 -27.43 -4.28
C ALA A 357 2.63 -28.50 -5.36
N CYS A 358 3.27 -28.40 -6.52
CA CYS A 358 3.18 -29.42 -7.57
C CYS A 358 3.69 -30.80 -7.10
N VAL A 359 4.86 -30.86 -6.47
CA VAL A 359 5.42 -32.13 -5.96
C VAL A 359 4.55 -32.74 -4.85
N GLN A 360 3.91 -31.91 -4.01
CA GLN A 360 2.93 -32.37 -3.02
C GLN A 360 1.71 -33.02 -3.68
N VAL A 361 1.18 -32.44 -4.76
CA VAL A 361 0.05 -33.03 -5.53
C VAL A 361 0.46 -34.36 -6.18
N LEU A 362 1.67 -34.45 -6.76
CA LEU A 362 2.19 -35.71 -7.35
C LEU A 362 2.28 -36.83 -6.30
N LEU A 363 2.61 -36.50 -5.05
CA LEU A 363 2.74 -37.44 -3.93
C LEU A 363 1.40 -37.83 -3.28
N GLU A 364 0.42 -36.93 -3.25
CA GLU A 364 -0.78 -37.05 -2.39
C GLU A 364 -2.12 -37.07 -3.14
N GLU A 365 -2.10 -36.81 -4.45
CA GLU A 365 -3.27 -36.73 -5.35
C GLU A 365 -4.34 -35.73 -4.87
N LYS A 366 -3.92 -34.66 -4.19
CA LYS A 366 -4.76 -33.62 -3.62
C LYS A 366 -4.11 -32.24 -3.84
N PRO A 367 -4.88 -31.18 -4.20
CA PRO A 367 -4.41 -29.81 -4.15
C PRO A 367 -4.00 -29.41 -2.73
N ILE A 368 -3.14 -28.39 -2.61
CA ILE A 368 -2.88 -27.79 -1.29
C ILE A 368 -4.14 -27.09 -0.78
N GLN A 369 -4.30 -26.93 0.53
CA GLN A 369 -5.47 -26.24 1.08
C GLN A 369 -5.29 -24.72 1.01
N CYS A 370 -6.18 -24.05 0.27
CA CYS A 370 -6.33 -22.60 0.26
C CYS A 370 -7.80 -22.24 0.06
N SER A 371 -8.15 -20.98 0.36
CA SER A 371 -9.47 -20.39 0.11
C SER A 371 -9.33 -19.17 -0.77
N SER A 372 -9.41 -19.34 -2.10
CA SER A 372 -9.54 -18.23 -3.05
C SER A 372 -11.01 -17.99 -3.40
N GLY A 373 -11.41 -16.71 -3.38
CA GLY A 373 -12.73 -16.22 -3.79
C GLY A 373 -12.66 -15.40 -5.07
N THR A 374 -11.75 -15.76 -5.98
CA THR A 374 -11.45 -15.04 -7.21
C THR A 374 -12.37 -15.46 -8.35
N TYR A 375 -12.70 -14.53 -9.23
CA TYR A 375 -13.49 -14.74 -10.45
C TYR A 375 -12.65 -14.37 -11.69
N PRO A 376 -12.81 -15.06 -12.82
CA PRO A 376 -12.05 -14.77 -14.03
C PRO A 376 -12.33 -13.35 -14.55
N LEU A 377 -11.35 -12.79 -15.27
CA LEU A 377 -11.45 -11.54 -16.00
C LEU A 377 -12.42 -11.66 -17.19
N GLU A 378 -12.96 -10.52 -17.64
CA GLU A 378 -13.85 -10.49 -18.81
C GLU A 378 -13.07 -10.73 -20.12
N SER A 379 -11.77 -10.44 -20.15
CA SER A 379 -10.85 -10.83 -21.22
C SER A 379 -10.75 -12.34 -21.36
N THR A 380 -10.43 -13.04 -20.28
CA THR A 380 -10.41 -14.51 -20.20
C THR A 380 -11.71 -15.13 -20.72
N ARG A 381 -12.86 -14.56 -20.33
CA ARG A 381 -14.19 -15.00 -20.80
C ARG A 381 -14.41 -14.77 -22.30
N ARG A 382 -13.80 -13.74 -22.91
CA ARG A 382 -13.82 -13.51 -24.37
C ARG A 382 -12.97 -14.54 -25.09
N VAL A 383 -11.71 -14.71 -24.68
CA VAL A 383 -10.76 -15.67 -25.25
C VAL A 383 -11.40 -17.06 -25.30
N ILE A 384 -11.86 -17.58 -24.16
CA ILE A 384 -12.49 -18.90 -24.05
C ILE A 384 -13.76 -19.01 -24.93
N GLN A 385 -14.53 -17.93 -25.08
CA GLN A 385 -15.68 -17.88 -25.99
C GLN A 385 -15.32 -17.81 -27.48
N VAL A 386 -14.07 -17.53 -27.83
CA VAL A 386 -13.53 -17.61 -29.20
C VAL A 386 -12.95 -19.01 -29.44
N GLU A 387 -12.07 -19.51 -28.57
CA GLU A 387 -11.50 -20.87 -28.63
C GLU A 387 -12.59 -21.93 -28.88
N ASN A 388 -13.64 -21.89 -28.06
CA ASN A 388 -14.75 -22.84 -28.11
C ASN A 388 -15.61 -22.74 -29.40
N ARG A 389 -15.40 -21.74 -30.27
CA ARG A 389 -16.05 -21.65 -31.59
C ARG A 389 -15.22 -22.25 -32.70
N GLU A 390 -13.91 -22.23 -32.58
CA GLU A 390 -12.99 -22.84 -33.54
C GLU A 390 -12.84 -24.34 -33.23
N LEU A 391 -12.58 -24.67 -31.97
CA LEU A 391 -12.35 -26.06 -31.51
C LEU A 391 -13.56 -26.99 -31.72
N ARG A 392 -14.79 -26.48 -31.74
CA ARG A 392 -16.01 -27.30 -31.93
C ARG A 392 -16.09 -28.03 -33.27
N TYR A 393 -15.39 -27.55 -34.30
CA TYR A 393 -15.35 -28.22 -35.60
C TYR A 393 -14.36 -29.39 -35.60
N THR A 394 -13.31 -29.29 -34.79
CA THR A 394 -12.31 -30.36 -34.57
C THR A 394 -12.86 -31.42 -33.63
N PHE A 395 -13.21 -31.01 -32.41
CA PHE A 395 -13.64 -31.88 -31.32
C PHE A 395 -15.16 -32.02 -31.32
N SER A 396 -15.63 -32.78 -32.32
CA SER A 396 -17.06 -32.93 -32.61
C SER A 396 -17.87 -33.55 -31.46
N ALA A 397 -17.27 -34.38 -30.60
CA ALA A 397 -17.93 -34.93 -29.42
C ALA A 397 -17.87 -33.97 -28.22
N ALA A 398 -16.86 -33.10 -28.13
CA ALA A 398 -16.78 -32.03 -27.16
C ALA A 398 -17.64 -30.81 -27.51
N SER A 399 -17.99 -30.60 -28.79
CA SER A 399 -18.73 -29.44 -29.34
C SER A 399 -19.86 -28.95 -28.44
N ASP A 400 -20.78 -29.82 -28.03
CA ASP A 400 -21.93 -29.45 -27.20
C ASP A 400 -21.50 -28.97 -25.80
N SER A 401 -20.44 -29.55 -25.24
CA SER A 401 -19.85 -29.13 -23.95
C SER A 401 -19.11 -27.80 -24.04
N LEU A 402 -18.46 -27.50 -25.18
CA LEU A 402 -17.78 -26.23 -25.46
C LEU A 402 -18.82 -25.12 -25.68
N MET A 403 -19.88 -25.40 -26.43
CA MET A 403 -20.96 -24.46 -26.70
C MET A 403 -21.83 -24.18 -25.46
N ALA A 404 -22.18 -25.19 -24.68
CA ALA A 404 -22.87 -24.99 -23.39
C ALA A 404 -22.00 -24.23 -22.38
N SER A 405 -20.67 -24.42 -22.40
CA SER A 405 -19.74 -23.60 -21.63
C SER A 405 -19.81 -22.12 -22.02
N ASN A 406 -19.88 -21.82 -23.31
CA ASN A 406 -20.02 -20.44 -23.80
C ASN A 406 -21.33 -19.78 -23.38
N GLU A 407 -22.43 -20.53 -23.27
CA GLU A 407 -23.71 -20.00 -22.78
C GLU A 407 -23.66 -19.73 -21.27
N ASN A 408 -23.10 -20.65 -20.48
CA ASN A 408 -22.89 -20.45 -19.05
C ASN A 408 -21.99 -19.23 -18.75
N LEU A 409 -20.90 -19.06 -19.49
CA LEU A 409 -19.99 -17.91 -19.33
C LEU A 409 -20.64 -16.56 -19.68
N LYS A 410 -21.58 -16.53 -20.66
CA LYS A 410 -22.38 -15.33 -20.97
C LYS A 410 -23.35 -14.99 -19.84
N ASN A 411 -24.04 -15.98 -19.29
CA ASN A 411 -24.98 -15.76 -18.18
C ASN A 411 -24.24 -15.24 -16.94
N LEU A 412 -23.08 -15.82 -16.61
CA LEU A 412 -22.18 -15.36 -15.54
C LEU A 412 -21.54 -13.98 -15.81
N SER A 413 -21.48 -13.53 -17.07
CA SER A 413 -21.12 -12.14 -17.41
C SER A 413 -22.29 -11.20 -17.13
N ALA A 414 -23.50 -11.52 -17.58
CA ALA A 414 -24.70 -10.72 -17.32
C ALA A 414 -24.97 -10.51 -15.81
N GLU A 415 -24.90 -11.58 -15.01
CA GLU A 415 -25.06 -11.50 -13.56
C GLU A 415 -23.93 -10.69 -12.90
N ARG A 416 -22.66 -10.90 -13.31
CA ARG A 416 -21.53 -10.16 -12.76
C ARG A 416 -21.59 -8.67 -13.11
N ASN A 417 -21.97 -8.30 -14.33
CA ASN A 417 -22.13 -6.90 -14.72
C ASN A 417 -23.18 -6.18 -13.87
N SER A 418 -24.23 -6.89 -13.43
CA SER A 418 -25.20 -6.37 -12.46
C SER A 418 -24.62 -6.24 -11.03
N ALA A 419 -23.68 -7.10 -10.64
CA ALA A 419 -23.04 -7.05 -9.32
C ALA A 419 -21.93 -5.98 -9.24
N ASP A 420 -21.09 -5.85 -10.26
CA ASP A 420 -20.01 -4.88 -10.33
C ASP A 420 -20.58 -3.43 -10.42
N ALA A 421 -21.75 -3.24 -11.05
CA ALA A 421 -22.50 -1.97 -10.98
C ALA A 421 -22.97 -1.61 -9.56
N VAL A 422 -23.38 -2.60 -8.76
CA VAL A 422 -23.71 -2.39 -7.33
C VAL A 422 -22.44 -2.09 -6.53
N LEU A 423 -21.31 -2.75 -6.83
CA LEU A 423 -20.03 -2.50 -6.17
C LEU A 423 -19.53 -1.07 -6.42
N HIS A 424 -19.57 -0.58 -7.67
CA HIS A 424 -19.27 0.81 -8.02
C HIS A 424 -20.16 1.79 -7.23
N THR A 425 -21.47 1.51 -7.14
CA THR A 425 -22.40 2.32 -6.35
C THR A 425 -22.01 2.35 -4.86
N VAL A 426 -21.54 1.23 -4.31
CA VAL A 426 -21.03 1.17 -2.93
C VAL A 426 -19.73 1.96 -2.74
N GLU A 427 -18.86 2.03 -3.74
CA GLU A 427 -17.60 2.80 -3.66
C GLU A 427 -17.80 4.30 -3.83
N GLU A 428 -18.76 4.72 -4.67
CA GLU A 428 -19.25 6.10 -4.73
C GLU A 428 -19.86 6.52 -3.38
N LEU A 429 -20.69 5.67 -2.77
CA LEU A 429 -21.27 5.91 -1.43
C LEU A 429 -20.20 5.98 -0.32
N LYS A 430 -19.17 5.11 -0.34
CA LYS A 430 -18.01 5.21 0.58
C LYS A 430 -17.28 6.54 0.43
N SER A 431 -17.10 7.00 -0.80
CA SER A 431 -16.41 8.27 -1.11
C SER A 431 -17.20 9.48 -0.60
N LEU A 432 -18.53 9.46 -0.78
CA LEU A 432 -19.45 10.47 -0.24
C LEU A 432 -19.49 10.45 1.29
N LEU A 433 -19.43 9.28 1.93
CA LEU A 433 -19.37 9.14 3.39
C LEU A 433 -18.07 9.72 3.94
N ALA A 434 -16.92 9.37 3.38
CA ALA A 434 -15.61 9.90 3.80
C ALA A 434 -15.53 11.43 3.67
N ALA A 435 -16.15 12.01 2.64
CA ALA A 435 -16.26 13.47 2.51
C ALA A 435 -17.12 14.09 3.63
N ARG A 436 -18.23 13.46 4.03
CA ARG A 436 -19.07 13.92 5.15
C ARG A 436 -18.41 13.76 6.51
N ASP A 437 -17.63 12.70 6.73
CA ASP A 437 -16.85 12.55 7.97
C ASP A 437 -15.76 13.64 8.07
N GLY A 438 -15.13 14.01 6.95
CA GLY A 438 -14.21 15.15 6.87
C GLY A 438 -14.87 16.49 7.21
N GLU A 439 -16.07 16.76 6.67
CA GLU A 439 -16.87 17.94 7.03
C GLU A 439 -17.25 17.95 8.53
N LEU A 440 -17.67 16.81 9.07
CA LEU A 440 -18.06 16.66 10.48
C LEU A 440 -16.87 16.89 11.43
N GLU A 441 -15.69 16.40 11.09
CA GLU A 441 -14.50 16.60 11.93
C GLU A 441 -13.97 18.05 11.84
N ALA A 442 -14.00 18.67 10.66
CA ALA A 442 -13.74 20.11 10.54
C ALA A 442 -14.74 20.94 11.38
N ARG A 443 -16.02 20.56 11.40
CA ARG A 443 -17.06 21.19 12.21
C ARG A 443 -16.85 20.98 13.72
N ARG A 444 -16.34 19.83 14.14
CA ARG A 444 -15.94 19.54 15.53
C ARG A 444 -14.76 20.41 15.98
N GLN A 445 -13.76 20.59 15.11
CA GLN A 445 -12.60 21.44 15.38
C GLN A 445 -12.99 22.93 15.48
N GLU A 446 -13.89 23.40 14.60
CA GLU A 446 -14.51 24.73 14.70
C GLU A 446 -15.21 24.93 16.06
N LEU A 447 -16.01 23.94 16.49
CA LEU A 447 -16.76 24.00 17.75
C LEU A 447 -15.84 23.95 18.98
N ASN A 448 -14.84 23.07 18.99
CA ASN A 448 -13.85 22.95 20.07
C ASN A 448 -13.03 24.23 20.25
N THR A 449 -12.68 24.90 19.14
CA THR A 449 -12.02 26.22 19.16
C THR A 449 -12.92 27.26 19.82
N LYS A 450 -14.21 27.31 19.46
CA LYS A 450 -15.21 28.21 20.07
C LYS A 450 -15.45 27.93 21.55
N THR A 451 -15.40 26.67 22.00
CA THR A 451 -15.46 26.32 23.43
C THR A 451 -14.27 26.91 24.19
N LYS A 452 -13.04 26.76 23.67
CA LYS A 452 -11.83 27.32 24.29
C LYS A 452 -11.83 28.84 24.33
N GLU A 453 -12.36 29.50 23.29
CA GLU A 453 -12.60 30.95 23.32
C GLU A 453 -13.58 31.37 24.43
N LEU A 454 -14.66 30.60 24.64
CA LEU A 454 -15.63 30.86 25.71
C LEU A 454 -15.03 30.65 27.10
N GLU A 455 -14.24 29.60 27.30
CA GLU A 455 -13.50 29.34 28.55
C GLU A 455 -12.52 30.49 28.85
N ALA A 456 -11.75 30.94 27.86
CA ALA A 456 -10.82 32.07 28.00
C ALA A 456 -11.54 33.38 28.35
N ARG A 457 -12.70 33.66 27.73
CA ARG A 457 -13.54 34.83 28.07
C ARG A 457 -14.05 34.74 29.51
N LEU A 458 -14.50 33.57 29.96
CA LEU A 458 -15.00 33.37 31.33
C LEU A 458 -13.93 33.62 32.39
N ILE A 459 -12.68 33.19 32.13
CA ILE A 459 -11.53 33.48 33.00
C ILE A 459 -11.23 34.98 33.06
N LEU A 460 -11.27 35.67 31.91
CA LEU A 460 -11.02 37.11 31.83
C LEU A 460 -12.08 37.93 32.58
N ASP A 461 -13.36 37.59 32.43
CA ASP A 461 -14.45 38.28 33.12
C ASP A 461 -14.45 37.97 34.63
N SER A 462 -13.99 36.78 35.05
CA SER A 462 -13.73 36.47 36.47
C SER A 462 -12.60 37.32 37.06
N ALA A 463 -11.55 37.60 36.28
CA ALA A 463 -10.47 38.52 36.70
C ALA A 463 -10.98 39.97 36.82
N ARG A 464 -11.70 40.46 35.80
CA ARG A 464 -12.34 41.79 35.81
C ARG A 464 -13.30 41.98 36.98
N ALA A 465 -14.09 40.95 37.32
CA ALA A 465 -15.01 41.01 38.47
C ALA A 465 -14.27 41.20 39.80
N LYS A 466 -13.11 40.55 39.98
CA LYS A 466 -12.25 40.73 41.17
C LYS A 466 -11.62 42.12 41.22
N GLU A 467 -11.18 42.65 40.08
CA GLU A 467 -10.64 44.00 39.96
C GLU A 467 -11.69 45.08 40.29
N ILE A 468 -12.90 44.96 39.73
CA ILE A 468 -14.05 45.82 40.07
C ILE A 468 -14.38 45.75 41.57
N HIS A 469 -14.31 44.56 42.18
CA HIS A 469 -14.51 44.41 43.63
C HIS A 469 -13.40 45.10 44.45
N GLY A 470 -12.14 45.00 44.02
CA GLY A 470 -11.02 45.71 44.66
C GLY A 470 -11.16 47.23 44.57
N LEU A 471 -11.56 47.75 43.40
CA LEU A 471 -11.82 49.17 43.19
C LEU A 471 -12.99 49.68 44.05
N ARG A 472 -14.10 48.93 44.14
CA ARG A 472 -15.22 49.26 45.05
C ARG A 472 -14.76 49.37 46.50
N ALA A 473 -14.04 48.37 47.01
CA ALA A 473 -13.52 48.37 48.37
C ALA A 473 -12.56 49.56 48.63
N LYS A 474 -11.77 49.98 47.64
CA LYS A 474 -10.91 51.17 47.80
C LYS A 474 -11.70 52.49 47.74
N ILE A 475 -12.75 52.58 46.93
CA ILE A 475 -13.68 53.72 46.93
C ILE A 475 -14.38 53.85 48.29
N GLU A 476 -14.86 52.75 48.88
CA GLU A 476 -15.45 52.76 50.22
C GLU A 476 -14.46 53.19 51.31
N SER A 477 -13.18 52.82 51.19
CA SER A 477 -12.12 53.32 52.07
C SER A 477 -11.96 54.84 51.95
N LEU A 478 -11.80 55.34 50.71
CA LEU A 478 -11.63 56.78 50.44
C LEU A 478 -12.85 57.61 50.86
N MET A 479 -14.06 57.05 50.77
CA MET A 479 -15.28 57.68 51.29
C MET A 479 -15.23 57.84 52.80
N ARG A 480 -14.85 56.79 53.56
CA ARG A 480 -14.66 56.88 55.02
C ARG A 480 -13.56 57.86 55.40
N GLU A 481 -12.40 57.79 54.74
CA GLU A 481 -11.28 58.72 54.91
C GLU A 481 -11.73 60.19 54.70
N LYS A 482 -12.62 60.44 53.72
CA LYS A 482 -13.22 61.75 53.44
C LYS A 482 -14.28 62.17 54.47
N ASP A 483 -15.11 61.24 54.96
CA ASP A 483 -16.12 61.54 55.99
C ASP A 483 -15.46 61.86 57.35
N GLU A 484 -14.38 61.17 57.71
CA GLU A 484 -13.55 61.48 58.88
C GLU A 484 -12.86 62.84 58.77
N ALA A 485 -12.38 63.20 57.58
CA ALA A 485 -11.79 64.53 57.32
C ALA A 485 -12.84 65.65 57.46
N VAL A 486 -14.06 65.45 56.96
CA VAL A 486 -15.17 66.42 57.12
C VAL A 486 -15.54 66.60 58.59
N ALA A 487 -15.76 65.51 59.34
CA ALA A 487 -16.07 65.57 60.77
C ALA A 487 -14.93 66.20 61.61
N THR A 488 -13.68 66.13 61.13
CA THR A 488 -12.53 66.80 61.74
C THR A 488 -12.53 68.30 61.44
N ALA A 489 -12.85 68.70 60.21
CA ALA A 489 -13.00 70.11 59.82
C ALA A 489 -14.15 70.81 60.57
N GLU A 490 -15.30 70.16 60.73
CA GLU A 490 -16.43 70.68 61.51
C GLU A 490 -16.06 70.94 62.98
N ARG A 491 -15.25 70.05 63.59
CA ARG A 491 -14.72 70.25 64.96
C ARG A 491 -13.75 71.43 65.04
N LEU A 492 -12.97 71.69 63.99
CA LEU A 492 -12.03 72.82 63.94
C LEU A 492 -12.76 74.15 63.72
N ASP A 493 -13.76 74.20 62.84
CA ASP A 493 -14.58 75.41 62.65
C ASP A 493 -15.35 75.75 63.94
N LYS A 494 -15.93 74.77 64.64
CA LYS A 494 -16.59 75.02 65.91
C LYS A 494 -15.64 75.63 66.95
N LYS A 495 -14.39 75.15 67.06
CA LYS A 495 -13.36 75.76 67.92
C LYS A 495 -13.02 77.20 67.50
N LEU A 496 -12.96 77.47 66.19
CA LEU A 496 -12.74 78.83 65.67
C LEU A 496 -13.89 79.78 66.00
N GLN A 497 -15.14 79.30 65.96
CA GLN A 497 -16.31 80.06 66.41
C GLN A 497 -16.24 80.33 67.93
N GLU A 498 -15.93 79.32 68.75
CA GLU A 498 -15.76 79.46 70.21
C GLU A 498 -14.64 80.46 70.58
N ASN A 499 -13.49 80.43 69.89
CA ASN A 499 -12.40 81.39 70.09
C ASN A 499 -12.78 82.81 69.61
N ARG A 500 -13.51 82.96 68.49
CA ARG A 500 -14.03 84.27 68.05
C ARG A 500 -15.08 84.86 69.00
N SER A 501 -15.89 84.02 69.65
CA SER A 501 -16.81 84.47 70.70
C SER A 501 -16.05 85.01 71.92
N ARG A 502 -14.95 84.35 72.30
CA ARG A 502 -14.05 84.81 73.38
C ARG A 502 -13.33 86.12 73.06
N SER A 503 -12.91 86.34 71.81
CA SER A 503 -12.29 87.62 71.44
C SER A 503 -13.30 88.77 71.36
N ARG A 504 -14.55 88.52 70.95
CA ARG A 504 -15.62 89.53 71.01
C ARG A 504 -15.92 89.99 72.44
N LEU A 505 -16.05 89.04 73.38
CA LEU A 505 -16.27 89.32 74.80
C LEU A 505 -15.12 90.09 75.48
N LYS A 506 -13.93 90.21 74.85
CA LYS A 506 -12.85 91.09 75.32
C LYS A 506 -12.92 92.52 74.77
N ASN A 507 -13.76 92.78 73.77
CA ASN A 507 -13.79 94.05 73.02
C ASN A 507 -15.08 94.86 73.25
N GLU A 508 -16.01 94.37 74.07
CA GLU A 508 -17.29 95.05 74.39
C GLU A 508 -17.35 95.58 75.85
N ASP A 509 -16.34 95.28 76.68
CA ASP A 509 -16.25 95.64 78.12
C ASP A 509 -15.19 96.74 78.41
N MET A 510 -14.86 97.63 77.46
CA MET A 510 -13.78 98.62 77.64
C MET A 510 -14.14 100.02 77.10
N ASP A 511 -14.86 100.80 77.92
CA ASP A 511 -15.17 102.22 77.62
C ASP A 511 -15.31 103.07 78.92
N SER A 512 -14.31 103.01 79.81
CA SER A 512 -14.02 104.02 80.84
C SER A 512 -12.61 103.86 81.44
N GLU A 513 -11.76 104.88 81.25
CA GLU A 513 -10.63 105.39 82.08
C GLU A 513 -10.14 104.48 83.26
N ASP A 514 -8.87 104.05 83.39
CA ASP A 514 -7.60 104.77 83.16
C ASP A 514 -6.33 103.86 83.05
N GLU A 515 -5.19 104.48 82.64
CA GLU A 515 -3.75 104.15 82.85
C GLU A 515 -3.10 102.80 82.36
N ASP A 516 -2.22 102.95 81.36
CA ASP A 516 -0.86 102.37 81.13
C ASP A 516 -0.43 100.90 81.47
N MET A 517 0.25 100.30 80.48
CA MET A 517 1.20 99.15 80.53
C MET A 517 0.65 97.76 80.94
N ASP A 518 1.04 96.63 80.33
CA ASP A 518 1.99 96.35 79.24
C ASP A 518 1.42 95.29 78.28
N SER A 519 1.93 95.28 77.04
CA SER A 519 1.55 94.31 76.02
C SER A 519 2.67 93.31 75.69
N GLU A 520 2.47 92.02 75.97
CA GLU A 520 3.20 90.95 75.25
C GLU A 520 2.47 89.58 75.32
N ASP A 521 2.67 88.79 74.26
CA ASP A 521 2.42 87.35 74.10
C ASP A 521 1.07 86.72 74.52
N LEU A 522 0.10 86.75 73.60
CA LEU A 522 -0.87 85.64 73.45
C LEU A 522 -1.42 85.43 72.01
N GLU A 523 -0.64 85.73 70.96
CA GLU A 523 -0.96 85.39 69.55
C GLU A 523 0.00 84.35 68.93
N PRO A 524 -0.34 83.04 68.99
CA PRO A 524 0.22 82.07 68.02
C PRO A 524 -0.80 81.10 67.38
N ASP A 525 -2.01 80.96 67.95
CA ASP A 525 -2.93 79.86 67.64
C ASP A 525 -3.70 80.06 66.32
N LEU A 526 -4.21 81.28 66.08
CA LEU A 526 -5.10 81.57 64.94
C LEU A 526 -4.42 81.44 63.57
N GLU A 527 -3.17 81.89 63.43
CA GLU A 527 -2.44 81.78 62.16
C GLU A 527 -2.09 80.32 61.84
N THR A 528 -1.70 79.55 62.87
CA THR A 528 -1.41 78.12 62.76
C THR A 528 -2.65 77.32 62.36
N MET A 529 -3.79 77.54 63.04
CA MET A 529 -5.08 76.92 62.67
C MET A 529 -5.55 77.34 61.28
N SER A 530 -5.35 78.61 60.90
CA SER A 530 -5.69 79.16 59.57
C SER A 530 -4.89 78.46 58.45
N GLN A 531 -3.61 78.18 58.68
CA GLN A 531 -2.76 77.44 57.73
C GLN A 531 -3.15 75.96 57.63
N GLU A 532 -3.51 75.29 58.73
CA GLU A 532 -4.03 73.92 58.66
C GLU A 532 -5.40 73.85 57.95
N LEU A 533 -6.33 74.77 58.23
CA LEU A 533 -7.64 74.79 57.56
C LEU A 533 -7.47 74.98 56.04
N LYS A 534 -6.61 75.92 55.61
CA LYS A 534 -6.28 76.12 54.18
C LYS A 534 -5.66 74.88 53.52
N LYS A 535 -4.93 74.06 54.28
CA LYS A 535 -4.29 72.81 53.82
C LYS A 535 -5.31 71.70 53.58
N TYR A 536 -6.41 71.65 54.33
CA TYR A 536 -7.52 70.72 54.11
C TYR A 536 -8.57 71.23 53.11
N MET A 537 -8.90 72.54 53.14
CA MET A 537 -9.90 73.13 52.23
C MET A 537 -9.48 73.12 50.75
N HIS A 538 -8.20 72.90 50.44
CA HIS A 538 -7.70 72.77 49.06
C HIS A 538 -7.77 71.35 48.48
N LEU A 539 -8.40 70.39 49.17
CA LEU A 539 -8.83 69.12 48.58
C LEU A 539 -10.00 69.38 47.62
N ASP A 540 -9.64 69.73 46.39
CA ASP A 540 -10.54 70.17 45.32
C ASP A 540 -11.55 69.08 44.92
N LEU A 541 -12.74 69.14 45.56
CA LEU A 541 -13.89 68.30 45.26
C LEU A 541 -14.40 68.48 43.82
N GLU A 542 -14.21 69.65 43.22
CA GLU A 542 -14.58 69.93 41.83
C GLU A 542 -13.68 69.12 40.88
N LYS A 543 -12.37 69.07 41.16
CA LYS A 543 -11.43 68.19 40.44
C LYS A 543 -11.72 66.71 40.68
N PHE A 544 -11.86 66.25 41.93
CA PHE A 544 -12.16 64.83 42.20
C PHE A 544 -13.48 64.39 41.56
N LYS A 545 -14.51 65.25 41.55
CA LYS A 545 -15.81 64.98 40.90
C LYS A 545 -15.69 64.99 39.38
N LYS A 546 -15.00 65.96 38.78
CA LYS A 546 -14.70 65.94 37.34
C LYS A 546 -13.93 64.70 36.95
N ASP A 547 -12.94 64.28 37.74
CA ASP A 547 -12.11 63.13 37.42
C ASP A 547 -12.80 61.79 37.73
N TYR A 548 -13.85 61.78 38.58
CA TYR A 548 -14.73 60.62 38.81
C TYR A 548 -15.86 60.50 37.78
N GLU A 549 -16.51 61.59 37.40
CA GLU A 549 -17.43 61.64 36.26
C GLU A 549 -16.68 61.40 34.95
N ARG A 550 -15.42 61.86 34.88
CA ARG A 550 -14.51 61.48 33.82
C ARG A 550 -14.00 60.07 34.00
N TYR A 551 -13.89 59.45 35.18
CA TYR A 551 -13.72 57.97 35.34
C TYR A 551 -14.80 57.16 34.60
N ILE A 552 -15.89 57.84 34.25
CA ILE A 552 -17.03 57.36 33.47
C ILE A 552 -16.92 57.89 31.99
N TRP A 553 -15.69 58.09 31.38
CA TRP A 553 -15.34 58.37 29.90
C TRP A 553 -14.57 57.51 28.69
N GLU A 554 -13.85 56.35 28.35
CA GLU A 554 -13.16 54.92 28.56
C GLU A 554 -13.85 53.56 28.98
N LEU A 555 -13.69 53.02 30.20
CA LEU A 555 -14.21 51.78 30.83
C LEU A 555 -15.42 51.02 30.20
N LYS A 556 -16.59 51.61 29.92
CA LYS A 556 -17.65 50.93 29.12
C LYS A 556 -17.14 50.78 27.71
N LYS A 557 -16.76 51.85 26.98
CA LYS A 557 -16.05 51.78 25.68
C LYS A 557 -14.99 50.70 25.64
N GLU A 558 -14.22 50.50 26.71
CA GLU A 558 -13.25 49.40 26.80
C GLU A 558 -13.97 48.03 26.91
N ARG A 559 -14.91 47.87 27.85
CA ARG A 559 -15.89 46.75 27.91
C ARG A 559 -16.63 46.55 26.58
N GLU A 560 -16.74 47.58 25.74
CA GLU A 560 -17.73 47.68 24.67
C GLU A 560 -17.15 47.54 23.26
N LEU A 561 -16.02 48.19 22.97
CA LEU A 561 -15.09 47.80 21.90
C LEU A 561 -14.73 46.31 22.06
N ALA A 562 -14.52 45.84 23.30
CA ALA A 562 -14.36 44.41 23.57
C ALA A 562 -15.63 43.58 23.25
N ILE A 563 -16.82 44.14 23.41
CA ILE A 563 -18.10 43.49 23.06
C ILE A 563 -18.36 43.42 21.54
N THR A 564 -17.95 44.40 20.72
CA THR A 564 -18.02 44.23 19.25
C THR A 564 -16.89 43.34 18.72
N ALA A 565 -15.66 43.48 19.22
CA ALA A 565 -14.58 42.55 18.89
C ALA A 565 -14.98 41.09 19.21
N ALA A 566 -15.61 40.86 20.36
CA ALA A 566 -16.16 39.57 20.77
C ALA A 566 -17.28 39.02 19.86
N ARG A 567 -17.94 39.86 19.04
CA ARG A 567 -18.93 39.46 18.01
C ARG A 567 -18.31 39.18 16.65
N GLN A 568 -17.14 39.75 16.33
CA GLN A 568 -16.51 39.62 15.02
C GLN A 568 -15.58 38.40 14.89
N GLY A 569 -15.25 37.73 16.00
CA GLY A 569 -14.69 36.38 15.99
C GLY A 569 -13.19 36.28 15.69
N THR A 570 -12.44 37.38 15.84
CA THR A 570 -11.01 37.46 15.53
C THR A 570 -10.17 37.76 16.78
N LEU A 571 -9.89 36.74 17.61
CA LEU A 571 -9.23 36.91 18.91
C LEU A 571 -8.07 35.91 19.07
N SER A 572 -6.89 36.25 18.52
CA SER A 572 -5.67 35.41 18.60
C SER A 572 -4.34 36.17 18.55
N SER A 573 -4.28 37.37 17.96
CA SER A 573 -3.02 38.08 17.66
C SER A 573 -2.62 39.19 18.64
N GLU A 574 -3.57 39.86 19.31
CA GLU A 574 -3.30 41.14 19.99
C GLU A 574 -2.77 41.03 21.43
N LEU A 575 -2.62 39.79 21.92
CA LEU A 575 -1.81 39.46 23.11
C LEU A 575 -0.35 39.95 23.00
N LYS A 576 0.13 40.26 21.78
CA LYS A 576 1.43 40.91 21.56
C LYS A 576 1.45 42.43 21.73
N PHE A 577 0.33 43.14 21.52
CA PHE A 577 0.33 44.61 21.64
C PHE A 577 0.37 45.08 23.10
N ALA A 578 -0.25 44.31 24.00
CA ALA A 578 -0.24 44.58 25.44
C ALA A 578 1.18 44.63 26.04
N ALA A 579 2.12 43.82 25.53
CA ALA A 579 3.51 43.81 25.98
C ALA A 579 4.26 45.10 25.59
N ASP A 580 4.21 45.48 24.31
CA ASP A 580 4.96 46.63 23.78
C ASP A 580 4.48 47.98 24.35
N VAL A 581 3.17 48.10 24.63
CA VAL A 581 2.61 49.32 25.26
C VAL A 581 2.95 49.38 26.75
N TYR A 582 2.91 48.25 27.48
CA TYR A 582 3.33 48.19 28.88
C TYR A 582 4.79 48.63 29.06
N HIS A 583 5.69 48.15 28.19
CA HIS A 583 7.10 48.56 28.20
C HIS A 583 7.31 50.05 27.83
N LYS A 584 6.52 50.62 26.89
CA LYS A 584 6.58 52.05 26.57
C LYS A 584 6.03 52.95 27.68
N LEU A 585 4.95 52.55 28.35
CA LEU A 585 4.40 53.29 29.49
C LEU A 585 5.39 53.33 30.66
N ARG A 586 6.05 52.22 30.97
CA ARG A 586 7.11 52.17 32.00
C ARG A 586 8.25 53.15 31.71
N SER A 587 8.70 53.22 30.45
CA SER A 587 9.73 54.19 30.01
C SER A 587 9.31 55.67 30.07
N LEU A 588 8.01 55.97 30.20
CA LEU A 588 7.51 57.34 30.35
C LEU A 588 7.28 57.70 31.82
N VAL A 589 6.80 56.76 32.64
CA VAL A 589 6.67 56.92 34.10
C VAL A 589 8.04 57.17 34.76
N GLU A 590 9.11 56.53 34.28
CA GLU A 590 10.48 56.74 34.77
C GLU A 590 11.09 58.11 34.36
N LYS A 591 10.42 58.91 33.52
CA LYS A 591 10.91 60.23 33.06
C LYS A 591 10.11 61.45 33.58
N GLY A 592 9.00 61.24 34.29
CA GLY A 592 8.14 62.32 34.81
C GLY A 592 7.90 62.18 36.31
N GLY A 593 8.70 62.87 37.13
CA GLY A 593 8.61 62.78 38.59
C GLY A 593 7.34 63.42 39.17
N LYS A 594 6.54 62.61 39.88
CA LYS A 594 5.25 62.93 40.54
C LYS A 594 4.12 63.19 39.53
N SER A 595 3.13 62.30 39.37
CA SER A 595 2.12 61.86 40.36
C SER A 595 1.29 63.00 40.92
N HIS A 596 0.09 63.23 40.37
CA HIS A 596 -1.17 63.04 41.11
C HIS A 596 -2.42 63.14 40.23
N ILE A 597 -3.42 62.33 40.58
CA ILE A 597 -4.87 62.48 40.32
C ILE A 597 -5.37 62.10 38.91
N TYR A 598 -6.06 60.94 38.91
CA TYR A 598 -7.23 60.49 38.13
C TYR A 598 -7.55 61.07 36.74
N CYS A 599 -7.66 60.16 35.78
CA CYS A 599 -8.63 60.05 34.67
C CYS A 599 -8.09 58.95 33.72
N ALA A 600 -8.65 57.76 33.54
CA ALA A 600 -9.93 57.24 34.03
C ALA A 600 -11.07 57.91 33.23
N VAL A 601 -11.73 57.13 32.37
CA VAL A 601 -12.64 57.35 31.20
C VAL A 601 -13.49 55.95 31.24
N GLU A 602 -14.76 55.45 30.89
CA GLU A 602 -16.15 55.53 30.20
C GLU A 602 -17.11 54.75 31.06
N VAL A 603 -18.38 55.13 31.09
CA VAL A 603 -19.48 54.18 31.27
C VAL A 603 -20.63 54.53 30.27
N TYR A 604 -20.43 54.53 28.93
CA TYR A 604 -21.46 54.84 27.89
C TYR A 604 -21.79 53.86 26.72
N GLU A 605 -20.97 53.64 25.67
CA GLU A 605 -21.42 53.28 24.28
C GLU A 605 -21.85 51.85 23.91
N GLU A 606 -20.97 50.94 23.42
CA GLU A 606 -21.34 49.76 22.59
C GLU A 606 -22.13 48.61 23.28
N GLU A 607 -22.85 48.89 24.37
CA GLU A 607 -24.23 48.37 24.46
C GLU A 607 -24.97 48.56 23.10
N TRP A 608 -24.65 49.66 22.41
CA TRP A 608 -25.23 50.13 21.14
C TRP A 608 -25.06 49.25 19.90
N LYS A 609 -24.09 48.31 19.85
CA LYS A 609 -23.85 47.46 18.65
C LYS A 609 -24.12 45.97 18.86
N LYS A 610 -25.16 45.67 19.65
CA LYS A 610 -25.74 44.33 19.81
C LYS A 610 -26.60 43.83 18.63
N ILE A 611 -27.15 44.72 17.78
CA ILE A 611 -28.56 44.56 17.36
C ILE A 611 -28.83 44.39 15.84
N VAL A 612 -28.03 44.98 14.93
CA VAL A 612 -28.44 45.21 13.52
C VAL A 612 -27.27 45.06 12.51
N ILE A 613 -27.40 44.54 11.27
CA ILE A 613 -28.27 43.49 10.69
C ILE A 613 -27.66 43.05 9.30
N PRO A 614 -27.86 41.82 8.77
CA PRO A 614 -27.20 41.36 7.54
C PRO A 614 -28.15 41.09 6.34
N HIS A 615 -27.74 41.35 5.07
CA HIS A 615 -28.02 40.48 3.88
C HIS A 615 -27.54 41.00 2.49
N HIS A 616 -27.37 40.04 1.55
CA HIS A 616 -27.43 40.12 0.07
C HIS A 616 -26.20 40.50 -0.82
N LYS A 617 -26.24 39.96 -2.05
CA LYS A 617 -25.27 39.97 -3.18
C LYS A 617 -25.87 40.78 -4.38
N PRO A 618 -25.28 40.82 -5.60
CA PRO A 618 -23.91 41.16 -6.03
C PRO A 618 -23.88 42.23 -7.18
N LYS A 619 -22.69 42.70 -7.61
CA LYS A 619 -22.25 42.86 -9.04
C LYS A 619 -20.84 43.46 -9.20
N SER A 620 -20.30 43.35 -10.41
CA SER A 620 -19.02 43.90 -10.91
C SER A 620 -19.30 44.99 -11.98
N PRO A 621 -18.34 45.53 -12.80
CA PRO A 621 -16.86 45.51 -12.78
C PRO A 621 -16.22 46.94 -12.89
N VAL A 622 -15.08 47.08 -13.61
CA VAL A 622 -14.51 48.31 -14.26
C VAL A 622 -13.16 48.90 -13.74
N SER A 623 -12.07 48.20 -14.09
CA SER A 623 -10.95 48.69 -14.93
C SER A 623 -9.81 49.62 -14.41
N ARG A 624 -8.64 49.46 -15.10
CA ARG A 624 -7.45 50.35 -15.20
C ARG A 624 -6.64 50.53 -13.89
N GLY A 625 -5.31 50.35 -13.85
CA GLY A 625 -4.29 49.97 -14.86
C GLY A 625 -2.92 50.55 -14.42
N LYS A 626 -1.78 49.86 -14.54
CA LYS A 626 -1.01 49.59 -15.78
C LYS A 626 0.18 48.63 -15.49
N ARG A 627 0.62 47.89 -16.53
CA ARG A 627 2.03 47.56 -16.93
C ARG A 627 3.03 47.21 -15.80
N PHE A 628 3.59 46.00 -15.66
CA PHE A 628 4.15 45.04 -16.64
C PHE A 628 5.23 45.61 -17.58
N PHE A 629 6.48 45.12 -17.41
CA PHE A 629 7.44 44.77 -18.47
C PHE A 629 8.19 43.49 -18.04
N PRO A 630 8.73 42.67 -18.96
CA PRO A 630 9.13 41.28 -18.69
C PRO A 630 10.65 41.05 -18.70
N ASN A 631 11.07 39.80 -18.48
CA ASN A 631 12.31 39.25 -19.03
C ASN A 631 12.10 37.78 -19.45
N SER A 632 12.96 37.25 -20.34
CA SER A 632 12.60 36.11 -21.21
C SER A 632 13.68 35.03 -21.37
N HIS A 633 13.24 33.79 -21.63
CA HIS A 633 14.02 32.62 -22.07
C HIS A 633 14.99 32.03 -21.01
N ARG A 634 15.27 30.72 -20.99
CA ARG A 634 15.26 29.72 -22.08
C ARG A 634 14.50 28.41 -21.76
N MET A 635 14.19 27.67 -22.83
CA MET A 635 14.27 26.22 -22.85
C MET A 635 15.61 25.82 -23.47
N ASP A 636 16.23 24.77 -22.94
CA ASP A 636 16.95 23.68 -23.61
C ASP A 636 16.87 22.48 -22.64
#